data_AF-A0ABD2JQ32-F1
#
_entry.id   AF-A0ABD2JQ32-F1
#
_cell.length_a   1.000
_cell.length_b   1.000
_cell.length_c   1.000
_cell.angle_alpha   90.00
_cell.angle_beta   90.00
_cell.angle_gamma   90.00
#
_symmetry.space_group_name_H-M   'P 1'
#
loop_
_entity.id
_entity.type
_entity.pdbx_description
1 polymer ?
#
loop_
_entity_poly.entity_id
_entity_poly.type
_entity_poly.pdbx_seq_one_letter_code
_entity_poly.pdbx_strand_id
1 'polypeptide(L)'
;MQNGFVANLHQNGIAFLADYAALWLLGLDMLPMYNKQQQQIKLFISRSCSCTMEAWFVQPSDSVRPSLPKMLSAGSASCPPKLTDKIFPINLTNNGEQQQMIKIKGLTDAKIKSILVELLSAKKGSESKTEVRFKIGTDSDLEVTLPRLSKSIRSKGVRLANGIYVLHLDIVLTKRCYVLRINGTQMGRPICSLEGNLPLEEISEIKMQGQMLLLGDPLVKQNDDEIKFIQQEPSQKRFDWWALPKGSEPLDCARLFANDEEYIGQMIKRRISREEDPAENELDMSCKAIRSRNRFWHSAKDEEQGGKDEKEHANYPMAQIRTVYKDYVVVELEFAATFSPLNWYCFVVDAASPALFKRRVRALAKCFPNVIMGDERPMKSDGEGMMEAVLDCFERLDTPQRKWEYVTLLQNHDTAIKTHVQMAQIFTWMDGANDVQVVVPPPGRVDKITGMDWSFEALNLFKNVTLNTAVPAAASVHGFSPHLLLSKGYFEISLTRAMVRFIRLELNLTELVRRMNLIGYGRDEIMLVTLHSADQLNAPGGFTQTCFNQKKAGPTKHLTRETLWAPDTSCPSAHFRHGICIFGVEDLARLAAFPHFFFNRFWPAFDFGALLCVYERLFNMTHLHTGAKQLDKMAPVVKKSFVQQLPNVRFQSFKRKILNKRSEKQKMVGDKMLTFNETMSFKCDGE
;
A
#
# COMPACT_ATOMS: atom_id res chain seq x y z
N MET A 1 -9.61 2.90 62.68
CA MET A 1 -9.55 3.70 61.44
C MET A 1 -9.33 2.73 60.28
N GLN A 2 -10.23 2.79 59.30
CA GLN A 2 -10.22 2.18 57.97
C GLN A 2 -10.10 0.64 57.82
N ASN A 3 -11.27 0.08 57.54
CA ASN A 3 -11.55 -1.12 56.74
C ASN A 3 -10.54 -1.34 55.60
N GLY A 4 -10.10 -2.59 55.44
CA GLY A 4 -9.26 -3.01 54.32
C GLY A 4 -9.27 -4.53 54.14
N PHE A 5 -10.44 -5.05 53.76
CA PHE A 5 -10.67 -6.28 52.98
C PHE A 5 -9.52 -7.32 52.93
N VAL A 6 -9.65 -8.37 53.75
CA VAL A 6 -9.17 -9.71 53.39
C VAL A 6 -10.41 -10.54 53.10
N ALA A 7 -10.72 -10.71 51.82
CA ALA A 7 -11.71 -11.67 51.36
C ALA A 7 -11.08 -12.53 50.26
N ASN A 8 -10.87 -13.80 50.61
CA ASN A 8 -10.81 -14.96 49.73
C ASN A 8 -9.77 -14.96 48.59
N LEU A 9 -8.75 -15.83 48.77
CA LEU A 9 -7.91 -16.39 47.70
C LEU A 9 -8.66 -17.39 46.79
N HIS A 10 -9.95 -17.14 46.55
CA HIS A 10 -10.75 -17.85 45.58
C HIS A 10 -11.39 -16.82 44.65
N GLN A 11 -11.15 -17.02 43.35
CA GLN A 11 -11.46 -16.17 42.20
C GLN A 11 -10.38 -15.13 41.85
N ASN A 12 -9.58 -15.47 40.84
CA ASN A 12 -8.64 -14.64 40.05
C ASN A 12 -7.15 -14.58 40.43
N GLY A 13 -6.68 -15.25 41.49
CA GLY A 13 -5.25 -15.58 41.66
C GLY A 13 -4.27 -14.38 41.72
N ILE A 14 -4.70 -13.21 42.19
CA ILE A 14 -3.85 -12.02 42.37
C ILE A 14 -3.92 -11.58 43.83
N ALA A 15 -2.76 -11.30 44.44
CA ALA A 15 -2.64 -10.68 45.76
C ALA A 15 -2.20 -9.22 45.64
N PHE A 16 -2.68 -8.35 46.53
CA PHE A 16 -2.32 -6.93 46.62
C PHE A 16 -1.42 -6.70 47.83
N LEU A 17 -0.35 -5.91 47.67
CA LEU A 17 0.54 -5.51 48.75
C LEU A 17 0.32 -4.02 49.06
N ALA A 18 0.06 -3.70 50.32
CA ALA A 18 -0.10 -2.32 50.79
C ALA A 18 1.19 -1.79 51.44
N ASP A 19 1.53 -0.58 51.04
CA ASP A 19 2.52 0.41 51.48
C ASP A 19 3.98 0.01 51.77
N TYR A 20 4.36 -1.18 52.25
CA TYR A 20 5.78 -1.58 52.31
C TYR A 20 5.94 -3.10 52.28
N ALA A 21 6.53 -3.64 51.21
CA ALA A 21 6.91 -5.04 51.13
C ALA A 21 8.21 -5.19 50.32
N ALA A 22 9.25 -5.77 50.93
CA ALA A 22 10.45 -6.22 50.23
C ALA A 22 10.29 -7.71 49.87
N LEU A 23 10.65 -8.09 48.64
CA LEU A 23 10.63 -9.48 48.20
C LEU A 23 12.03 -10.06 48.36
N TRP A 24 12.19 -11.04 49.26
CA TRP A 24 13.45 -11.77 49.44
C TRP A 24 13.44 -13.04 48.59
N LEU A 25 14.30 -13.06 47.57
CA LEU A 25 14.62 -14.26 46.80
C LEU A 25 16.11 -14.54 47.02
N LEU A 26 16.47 -15.77 47.41
CA LEU A 26 17.86 -16.18 47.64
C LEU A 26 18.76 -15.76 46.45
N GLY A 27 19.54 -14.69 46.64
CA GLY A 27 20.53 -14.18 45.68
C GLY A 27 20.17 -12.91 44.89
N LEU A 28 18.99 -12.31 45.08
CA LEU A 28 18.61 -11.04 44.42
C LEU A 28 17.67 -10.22 45.32
N ASP A 29 18.22 -9.19 45.98
CA ASP A 29 17.42 -8.25 46.76
C ASP A 29 16.79 -7.22 45.82
N MET A 30 15.47 -7.27 45.65
CA MET A 30 14.72 -6.26 44.92
C MET A 30 14.00 -5.32 45.89
N LEU A 31 14.54 -4.11 46.04
CA LEU A 31 13.84 -2.99 46.68
C LEU A 31 13.03 -2.26 45.59
N PRO A 32 11.68 -2.29 45.62
CA PRO A 32 10.90 -1.49 44.69
C PRO A 32 11.15 0.00 44.98
N MET A 33 11.71 0.73 44.01
CA MET A 33 11.83 2.19 44.10
C MET A 33 10.44 2.81 44.24
N TYR A 34 10.37 3.81 45.11
CA TYR A 34 9.18 4.53 45.59
C TYR A 34 8.40 5.21 44.45
N ASN A 35 7.66 4.43 43.65
CA ASN A 35 6.76 4.98 42.64
C ASN A 35 5.40 4.29 42.78
N LYS A 36 4.37 5.05 43.17
CA LYS A 36 3.00 4.61 43.49
C LYS A 36 2.27 3.88 42.35
N GLN A 37 2.88 3.74 41.16
CA GLN A 37 2.28 3.13 39.98
C GLN A 37 2.58 1.63 39.81
N GLN A 38 3.49 1.03 40.60
CA GLN A 38 3.76 -0.41 40.55
C GLN A 38 3.25 -1.13 41.81
N GLN A 39 1.93 -1.21 41.97
CA GLN A 39 1.29 -1.96 43.07
C GLN A 39 1.00 -3.44 42.72
N GLN A 40 1.50 -3.94 41.59
CA GLN A 40 1.27 -5.32 41.14
C GLN A 40 2.59 -6.05 40.87
N ILE A 41 2.89 -7.04 41.71
CA ILE A 41 3.92 -8.04 41.43
C ILE A 41 3.22 -9.30 40.92
N LYS A 42 3.45 -9.65 39.66
CA LYS A 42 2.99 -10.92 39.09
C LYS A 42 4.15 -11.90 39.12
N LEU A 43 4.14 -12.81 40.09
CA LEU A 43 5.13 -13.88 40.16
C LEU A 43 4.69 -15.03 39.25
N PHE A 44 5.48 -15.31 38.22
CA PHE A 44 5.30 -16.49 37.37
C PHE A 44 6.32 -17.53 37.79
N ILE A 45 5.86 -18.60 38.44
CA ILE A 45 6.74 -19.68 38.89
C ILE A 45 6.63 -20.82 37.90
N SER A 46 7.75 -21.20 37.30
CA SER A 46 7.86 -22.46 36.56
C SER A 46 7.65 -23.60 37.55
N ARG A 47 6.44 -24.16 37.61
CA ARG A 47 6.15 -25.36 38.42
C ARG A 47 6.51 -26.64 37.65
N SER A 48 7.63 -26.61 36.94
CA SER A 48 8.31 -27.82 36.46
C SER A 48 8.94 -28.63 37.61
N CYS A 49 8.52 -28.40 38.86
CA CYS A 49 8.94 -29.02 40.11
C CYS A 49 7.76 -29.04 41.11
N SER A 50 7.66 -30.08 41.96
CA SER A 50 6.81 -30.12 43.15
C SER A 50 7.33 -29.12 44.20
N CYS A 51 7.05 -27.83 44.02
CA CYS A 51 7.46 -26.81 45.00
C CYS A 51 6.34 -26.54 46.00
N THR A 52 6.60 -26.76 47.29
CA THR A 52 5.90 -26.07 48.38
C THR A 52 6.41 -24.64 48.45
N MET A 53 5.49 -23.69 48.65
CA MET A 53 5.81 -22.30 48.88
C MET A 53 5.22 -21.91 50.22
N GLU A 54 6.04 -21.31 51.06
CA GLU A 54 5.60 -20.64 52.26
C GLU A 54 5.87 -19.14 52.07
N ALA A 55 4.82 -18.33 52.19
CA ALA A 55 4.93 -16.88 52.16
C ALA A 55 4.69 -16.38 53.59
N TRP A 56 5.62 -15.57 54.10
CA TRP A 56 5.55 -15.00 55.43
C TRP A 56 5.38 -13.48 55.29
N PHE A 57 4.48 -12.91 56.09
CA PHE A 57 4.33 -11.46 56.23
C PHE A 57 4.81 -11.10 57.63
N VAL A 58 5.91 -10.37 57.72
CA VAL A 58 6.47 -9.87 58.98
C VAL A 58 6.41 -8.34 58.95
N GLN A 59 5.82 -7.74 59.98
CA GLN A 59 5.88 -6.29 60.18
C GLN A 59 7.25 -5.92 60.77
N PRO A 60 7.75 -4.68 60.54
CA PRO A 60 9.03 -4.23 61.11
C PRO A 60 9.10 -4.30 62.65
N SER A 61 7.95 -4.39 63.33
CA SER A 61 7.82 -4.51 64.80
C SER A 61 7.77 -5.95 65.32
N ASP A 62 7.75 -6.96 64.46
CA ASP A 62 7.66 -8.36 64.88
C ASP A 62 9.04 -8.83 65.38
N SER A 63 9.11 -9.23 66.65
CA SER A 63 10.34 -9.67 67.32
C SER A 63 10.77 -11.11 66.98
N VAL A 64 10.09 -11.76 66.02
CA VAL A 64 10.36 -13.14 65.61
C VAL A 64 11.07 -13.14 64.26
N ARG A 65 12.37 -13.47 64.26
CA ARG A 65 13.04 -13.90 63.01
C ARG A 65 12.40 -15.23 62.58
N PRO A 66 11.90 -15.37 61.34
CA PRO A 66 11.46 -16.65 60.83
C PRO A 66 12.62 -17.64 60.93
N SER A 67 12.41 -18.79 61.56
CA SER A 67 13.42 -19.85 61.54
C SER A 67 13.54 -20.36 60.10
N LEU A 68 14.75 -20.32 59.52
CA LEU A 68 14.99 -20.97 58.24
C LEU A 68 14.63 -22.46 58.36
N PRO A 69 13.87 -23.04 57.41
CA PRO A 69 13.63 -24.47 57.41
C PRO A 69 14.97 -25.21 57.35
N LYS A 70 15.14 -26.22 58.22
CA LYS A 70 16.44 -26.88 58.48
C LYS A 70 17.04 -27.61 57.28
N MET A 71 16.28 -27.88 56.21
CA MET A 71 16.79 -28.35 54.91
C MET A 71 15.72 -28.08 53.85
N LEU A 72 16.10 -27.40 52.75
CA LEU A 72 15.29 -27.37 51.53
C LEU A 72 15.45 -28.72 50.84
N SER A 73 14.37 -29.49 50.67
CA SER A 73 14.40 -30.66 49.79
C SER A 73 14.53 -30.17 48.35
N ALA A 74 15.61 -30.52 47.66
CA ALA A 74 15.74 -30.25 46.23
C ALA A 74 14.53 -30.85 45.49
N GLY A 75 13.76 -30.01 44.81
CA GLY A 75 12.67 -30.47 43.95
C GLY A 75 13.20 -31.38 42.84
N SER A 76 12.42 -32.40 42.46
CA SER A 76 12.78 -33.32 41.38
C SER A 76 13.14 -32.56 40.09
N ALA A 77 14.30 -32.85 39.50
CA ALA A 77 14.70 -32.36 38.19
C ALA A 77 13.88 -32.96 37.03
N SER A 78 13.05 -33.97 37.31
CA SER A 78 12.08 -34.54 36.38
C SER A 78 10.66 -34.24 36.86
N CYS A 79 10.01 -33.24 36.26
CA CYS A 79 8.56 -33.15 36.34
C CYS A 79 7.92 -33.56 35.02
N PRO A 80 6.87 -34.40 35.09
CA PRO A 80 6.07 -34.69 33.92
C PRO A 80 5.37 -33.39 33.48
N PRO A 81 5.27 -33.13 32.17
CA PRO A 81 4.53 -31.98 31.66
C PRO A 81 3.08 -32.08 32.16
N LYS A 82 2.53 -30.98 32.68
CA LYS A 82 1.11 -30.96 33.02
C LYS A 82 0.29 -30.95 31.73
N LEU A 83 -0.38 -32.08 31.49
CA LEU A 83 -1.34 -32.20 30.40
C LEU A 83 -2.72 -31.78 30.91
N THR A 84 -3.32 -30.79 30.28
CA THR A 84 -4.76 -30.58 30.38
C THR A 84 -5.43 -31.58 29.45
N ASP A 85 -6.36 -32.37 29.99
CA ASP A 85 -7.34 -33.17 29.24
C ASP A 85 -8.66 -33.11 30.03
N LYS A 86 -9.47 -32.09 29.74
CA LYS A 86 -10.70 -31.80 30.50
C LYS A 86 -11.81 -31.35 29.57
N ILE A 87 -13.04 -31.68 29.96
CA ILE A 87 -14.28 -31.25 29.32
C ILE A 87 -14.95 -30.22 30.24
N PHE A 88 -15.43 -29.12 29.66
CA PHE A 88 -16.11 -28.05 30.38
C PHE A 88 -17.49 -27.82 29.76
N PRO A 89 -18.53 -27.61 30.57
CA PRO A 89 -19.82 -27.18 30.06
C PRO A 89 -19.74 -25.74 29.54
N ILE A 90 -20.37 -25.50 28.39
CA ILE A 90 -20.53 -24.17 27.80
C ILE A 90 -21.97 -23.98 27.36
N ASN A 91 -22.45 -22.74 27.39
CA ASN A 91 -23.81 -22.42 26.96
C ASN A 91 -23.74 -21.40 25.83
N LEU A 92 -24.01 -21.85 24.60
CA LEU A 92 -24.08 -21.00 23.42
C LEU A 92 -25.55 -20.70 23.09
N THR A 93 -25.85 -19.46 22.74
CA THR A 93 -27.21 -18.97 22.42
C THR A 93 -27.41 -18.84 20.90
N ASN A 94 -28.65 -18.84 20.42
CA ASN A 94 -28.95 -18.72 18.98
C ASN A 94 -29.67 -17.42 18.64
N ASN A 95 -29.01 -16.29 18.85
CA ASN A 95 -29.61 -14.97 18.67
C ASN A 95 -29.45 -14.40 17.24
N GLY A 96 -29.48 -15.25 16.19
CA GLY A 96 -29.34 -14.79 14.80
C GLY A 96 -27.88 -14.76 14.27
N GLU A 97 -27.46 -13.67 13.62
CA GLU A 97 -26.09 -13.47 13.10
C GLU A 97 -25.08 -12.99 14.17
N GLN A 98 -25.52 -12.82 15.42
CA GLN A 98 -24.67 -12.36 16.52
C GLN A 98 -23.52 -13.32 16.84
N GLN A 99 -22.37 -12.74 17.17
CA GLN A 99 -21.12 -13.47 17.40
C GLN A 99 -20.98 -13.86 18.86
N GLN A 100 -20.53 -15.09 19.09
CA GLN A 100 -20.21 -15.58 20.42
C GLN A 100 -18.73 -15.87 20.53
N MET A 101 -18.15 -15.60 21.70
CA MET A 101 -16.74 -15.80 21.96
C MET A 101 -16.54 -16.69 23.18
N ILE A 102 -15.80 -17.78 23.00
CA ILE A 102 -15.33 -18.62 24.10
C ILE A 102 -13.92 -18.16 24.45
N LYS A 103 -13.74 -17.59 25.65
CA LYS A 103 -12.45 -17.13 26.16
C LYS A 103 -11.83 -18.19 27.05
N ILE A 104 -10.60 -18.57 26.73
CA ILE A 104 -9.82 -19.54 27.47
C ILE A 104 -8.50 -18.91 27.84
N LYS A 105 -8.12 -19.02 29.12
CA LYS A 105 -6.85 -18.51 29.62
C LYS A 105 -6.04 -19.64 30.23
N GLY A 106 -4.79 -19.78 29.80
CA GLY A 106 -3.89 -20.83 30.27
C GLY A 106 -2.44 -20.35 30.37
N LEU A 107 -1.59 -21.18 30.94
CA LEU A 107 -0.13 -21.03 30.93
C LEU A 107 0.47 -22.23 30.20
N THR A 108 1.25 -21.98 29.14
CA THR A 108 1.88 -23.06 28.35
C THR A 108 3.09 -23.66 29.05
N ASP A 109 3.36 -24.93 28.78
CA ASP A 109 4.58 -25.61 29.21
C ASP A 109 5.77 -25.25 28.29
N ALA A 110 7.00 -25.27 28.83
CA ALA A 110 8.22 -25.02 28.06
C ALA A 110 8.41 -25.98 26.87
N LYS A 111 7.87 -27.20 26.99
CA LYS A 111 7.96 -28.26 25.97
C LYS A 111 6.64 -28.46 25.22
N ILE A 112 5.82 -27.43 25.10
CA ILE A 112 4.55 -27.48 24.37
C ILE A 112 4.78 -27.96 22.92
N LYS A 113 4.00 -28.95 22.49
CA LYS A 113 3.98 -29.50 21.13
C LYS A 113 2.71 -29.15 20.38
N SER A 114 1.57 -29.25 21.06
CA SER A 114 0.27 -28.95 20.47
C SER A 114 -0.82 -28.67 21.50
N ILE A 115 -1.84 -27.94 21.04
CA ILE A 115 -3.11 -27.77 21.72
C ILE A 115 -4.21 -28.27 20.78
N LEU A 116 -5.13 -29.04 21.34
CA LEU A 116 -6.34 -29.54 20.71
C LEU A 116 -7.55 -28.99 21.45
N VAL A 117 -8.51 -28.45 20.71
CA VAL A 117 -9.78 -27.97 21.23
C VAL A 117 -10.91 -28.60 20.43
N GLU A 118 -11.85 -29.24 21.11
CA GLU A 118 -13.03 -29.83 20.48
C GLU A 118 -14.30 -29.20 21.04
N LEU A 119 -15.18 -28.74 20.14
CA LEU A 119 -16.54 -28.34 20.49
C LEU A 119 -17.43 -29.57 20.35
N LEU A 120 -18.13 -29.93 21.42
CA LEU A 120 -18.90 -31.15 21.53
C LEU A 120 -20.39 -30.82 21.66
N SER A 121 -21.22 -31.58 20.94
CA SER A 121 -22.67 -31.57 21.12
C SER A 121 -23.12 -32.81 21.89
N ALA A 122 -23.94 -32.62 22.92
CA ALA A 122 -24.55 -33.71 23.67
C ALA A 122 -26.05 -33.82 23.31
N LYS A 123 -26.46 -34.94 22.72
CA LYS A 123 -27.89 -35.30 22.66
C LYS A 123 -28.24 -36.01 23.97
N LYS A 124 -29.37 -35.64 24.60
CA LYS A 124 -29.84 -36.27 25.85
C LYS A 124 -29.79 -37.80 25.73
N GLY A 125 -28.88 -38.44 26.47
CA GLY A 125 -28.74 -39.90 26.55
C GLY A 125 -27.77 -40.58 25.58
N SER A 126 -26.93 -39.87 24.81
CA SER A 126 -25.89 -40.45 23.95
C SER A 126 -24.49 -39.87 24.21
N GLU A 127 -23.43 -40.55 23.76
CA GLU A 127 -22.05 -40.03 23.80
C GLU A 127 -21.92 -38.67 23.09
N SER A 128 -21.12 -37.76 23.66
CA SER A 128 -20.85 -36.43 23.09
C SER A 128 -20.16 -36.53 21.74
N LYS A 129 -20.71 -35.86 20.72
CA LYS A 129 -20.18 -35.86 19.35
C LYS A 129 -19.34 -34.62 19.09
N THR A 130 -18.17 -34.78 18.48
CA THR A 130 -17.33 -33.66 18.04
C THR A 130 -17.92 -32.94 16.83
N GLU A 131 -18.22 -31.66 17.00
CA GLU A 131 -18.75 -30.76 15.97
C GLU A 131 -17.64 -30.02 15.23
N VAL A 132 -16.67 -29.51 15.98
CA VAL A 132 -15.49 -28.81 15.44
C VAL A 132 -14.27 -29.23 16.25
N ARG A 133 -13.15 -29.44 15.55
CA ARG A 133 -11.86 -29.75 16.16
C ARG A 133 -10.81 -28.79 15.66
N PHE A 134 -10.19 -28.04 16.55
CA PHE A 134 -9.03 -27.18 16.30
C PHE A 134 -7.78 -27.86 16.83
N LYS A 135 -6.79 -28.11 15.97
CA LYS A 135 -5.48 -28.62 16.34
C LYS A 135 -4.42 -27.65 15.87
N ILE A 136 -3.60 -27.15 16.78
CA ILE A 136 -2.45 -26.31 16.43
C ILE A 136 -1.21 -26.85 17.14
N GLY A 137 -0.07 -26.86 16.47
CA GLY A 137 1.19 -27.30 17.04
C GLY A 137 2.32 -26.29 16.87
N THR A 138 3.45 -26.54 17.55
CA THR A 138 4.70 -25.80 17.34
C THR A 138 5.35 -26.16 16.01
N ASP A 139 5.27 -27.44 15.63
CA ASP A 139 5.88 -27.99 14.41
C ASP A 139 4.83 -28.42 13.36
N SER A 140 3.54 -28.21 13.66
CA SER A 140 2.43 -28.53 12.76
C SER A 140 1.50 -27.33 12.61
N ASP A 141 1.09 -27.09 11.36
CA ASP A 141 0.19 -26.01 11.01
C ASP A 141 -1.19 -26.20 11.66
N LEU A 142 -1.89 -25.09 11.91
CA LEU A 142 -3.27 -25.09 12.38
C LEU A 142 -4.16 -25.90 11.42
N GLU A 143 -4.79 -26.93 11.95
CA GLU A 143 -5.75 -27.79 11.28
C GLU A 143 -7.10 -27.67 11.97
N VAL A 144 -8.15 -27.40 11.19
CA VAL A 144 -9.53 -27.40 11.67
C VAL A 144 -10.33 -28.46 10.94
N THR A 145 -10.88 -29.40 11.70
CA THR A 145 -11.70 -30.50 11.18
C THR A 145 -13.16 -30.28 11.55
N LEU A 146 -14.04 -30.51 10.57
CA LEU A 146 -15.49 -30.52 10.71
C LEU A 146 -15.99 -31.95 10.43
N PRO A 147 -16.08 -32.82 11.45
CA PRO A 147 -16.40 -34.23 11.26
C PRO A 147 -17.75 -34.47 10.58
N ARG A 148 -18.76 -33.61 10.85
CA ARG A 148 -20.09 -33.70 10.19
C ARG A 148 -20.02 -33.55 8.67
N LEU A 149 -19.02 -32.85 8.15
CA LEU A 149 -18.85 -32.56 6.73
C LEU A 149 -17.69 -33.34 6.09
N SER A 150 -17.05 -34.24 6.84
CA SER A 150 -15.81 -34.93 6.40
C SER A 150 -14.75 -34.00 5.83
N LYS A 151 -14.66 -32.76 6.34
CA LYS A 151 -13.80 -31.70 5.82
C LYS A 151 -12.71 -31.35 6.83
N SER A 152 -11.47 -31.22 6.37
CA SER A 152 -10.35 -30.69 7.15
C SER A 152 -9.68 -29.55 6.40
N ILE A 153 -9.37 -28.46 7.11
CA ILE A 153 -8.81 -27.23 6.54
C ILE A 153 -7.49 -26.94 7.26
N ARG A 154 -6.41 -26.81 6.50
CA ARG A 154 -5.06 -26.55 7.03
C ARG A 154 -4.60 -25.13 6.67
N SER A 155 -4.19 -24.36 7.67
CA SER A 155 -3.64 -23.00 7.49
C SER A 155 -2.11 -23.03 7.52
N LYS A 156 -1.49 -23.11 6.33
CA LYS A 156 -0.03 -23.22 6.20
C LYS A 156 0.71 -22.09 6.92
N GLY A 157 1.74 -22.43 7.70
CA GLY A 157 2.60 -21.47 8.41
C GLY A 157 1.99 -20.87 9.69
N VAL A 158 0.77 -21.26 10.08
CA VAL A 158 0.12 -20.80 11.31
C VAL A 158 0.41 -21.81 12.43
N ARG A 159 1.30 -21.47 13.36
CA ARG A 159 1.80 -22.38 14.41
C ARG A 159 1.78 -21.74 15.80
N LEU A 160 1.80 -22.56 16.84
CA LEU A 160 1.98 -22.13 18.23
C LEU A 160 3.43 -21.66 18.46
N ALA A 161 3.60 -20.61 19.27
CA ALA A 161 4.91 -20.27 19.79
C ALA A 161 5.39 -21.36 20.75
N ASN A 162 6.69 -21.64 20.72
CA ASN A 162 7.35 -22.54 21.67
C ASN A 162 7.67 -21.79 22.98
N GLY A 163 7.74 -22.50 24.11
CA GLY A 163 8.09 -21.96 25.43
C GLY A 163 6.91 -21.61 26.35
N ILE A 164 7.25 -21.07 27.53
CA ILE A 164 6.30 -20.72 28.60
C ILE A 164 5.76 -19.30 28.38
N TYR A 165 4.45 -19.17 28.21
CA TYR A 165 3.77 -17.87 28.16
C TYR A 165 2.31 -18.00 28.59
N VAL A 166 1.71 -16.85 28.93
CA VAL A 166 0.27 -16.79 29.18
C VAL A 166 -0.45 -16.88 27.83
N LEU A 167 -1.26 -17.91 27.68
CA LEU A 167 -2.10 -18.17 26.52
C LEU A 167 -3.49 -17.57 26.76
N HIS A 168 -3.88 -16.63 25.92
CA HIS A 168 -5.24 -16.13 25.77
C HIS A 168 -5.79 -16.68 24.46
N LEU A 169 -6.60 -17.73 24.54
CA LEU A 169 -7.22 -18.37 23.38
C LEU A 169 -8.68 -17.95 23.30
N ASP A 170 -9.06 -17.25 22.22
CA ASP A 170 -10.44 -16.89 21.95
C ASP A 170 -10.95 -17.66 20.73
N ILE A 171 -12.08 -18.35 20.88
CA ILE A 171 -12.80 -19.00 19.78
C ILE A 171 -14.04 -18.18 19.50
N VAL A 172 -14.07 -17.51 18.35
CA VAL A 172 -15.21 -16.70 17.92
C VAL A 172 -16.04 -17.51 16.95
N LEU A 173 -17.34 -17.62 17.23
CA LEU A 173 -18.29 -18.47 16.55
C LEU A 173 -19.48 -17.64 16.05
N THR A 174 -19.93 -17.97 14.85
CA THR A 174 -21.23 -17.59 14.28
C THR A 174 -21.90 -18.84 13.72
N LYS A 175 -23.15 -18.71 13.22
CA LYS A 175 -23.86 -19.81 12.57
C LYS A 175 -23.08 -20.49 11.45
N ARG A 176 -22.19 -19.76 10.76
CA ARG A 176 -21.51 -20.28 9.55
C ARG A 176 -19.99 -20.19 9.61
N CYS A 177 -19.46 -19.33 10.45
CA CYS A 177 -18.04 -19.02 10.47
C CYS A 177 -17.44 -19.15 11.86
N TYR A 178 -16.18 -19.52 11.91
CA TYR A 178 -15.41 -19.55 13.14
C TYR A 178 -13.99 -19.03 12.94
N VAL A 179 -13.45 -18.44 14.01
CA VAL A 179 -12.12 -17.82 14.05
C VAL A 179 -11.43 -18.20 15.35
N LEU A 180 -10.15 -18.56 15.27
CA LEU A 180 -9.28 -18.77 16.42
C LEU A 180 -8.39 -17.55 16.63
N ARG A 181 -8.30 -17.03 17.85
CA ARG A 181 -7.33 -15.99 18.23
C ARG A 181 -6.45 -16.48 19.36
N ILE A 182 -5.15 -16.19 19.27
CA ILE A 182 -4.18 -16.45 20.32
C ILE A 182 -3.51 -15.13 20.69
N ASN A 183 -3.56 -14.75 21.96
CA ASN A 183 -2.99 -13.51 22.50
C ASN A 183 -3.43 -12.26 21.71
N GLY A 184 -4.72 -12.20 21.35
CA GLY A 184 -5.30 -11.11 20.56
C GLY A 184 -5.01 -11.16 19.06
N THR A 185 -4.17 -12.11 18.59
CA THR A 185 -3.84 -12.27 17.17
C THR A 185 -4.74 -13.32 16.53
N GLN A 186 -5.35 -13.00 15.39
CA GLN A 186 -6.13 -13.97 14.62
C GLN A 186 -5.22 -15.01 13.94
N MET A 187 -5.52 -16.28 14.18
CA MET A 187 -4.79 -17.42 13.63
C MET A 187 -5.47 -17.89 12.34
N GLY A 188 -4.83 -17.63 11.20
CA GLY A 188 -5.38 -17.98 9.88
C GLY A 188 -6.52 -17.07 9.41
N ARG A 189 -7.21 -17.49 8.34
CA ARG A 189 -8.40 -16.81 7.79
C ARG A 189 -9.66 -17.27 8.53
N PRO A 190 -10.74 -16.47 8.60
CA PRO A 190 -12.04 -16.96 9.06
C PRO A 190 -12.47 -18.14 8.21
N ILE A 191 -12.94 -19.20 8.86
CA ILE A 191 -13.37 -20.41 8.17
C ILE A 191 -14.88 -20.41 8.17
N CYS A 192 -15.47 -20.28 6.98
CA CYS A 192 -16.92 -20.25 6.78
C CYS A 192 -17.37 -21.49 5.98
N SER A 193 -18.44 -22.15 6.43
CA SER A 193 -19.10 -23.22 5.68
C SER A 193 -20.20 -22.65 4.78
N LEU A 194 -20.17 -23.02 3.49
CA LEU A 194 -21.26 -22.75 2.53
C LEU A 194 -22.32 -23.87 2.52
N GLU A 195 -21.99 -25.04 3.06
CA GLU A 195 -22.76 -26.30 2.91
C GLU A 195 -23.51 -26.72 4.19
N GLY A 196 -23.60 -25.84 5.20
CA GLY A 196 -24.38 -26.08 6.41
C GLY A 196 -24.02 -25.17 7.58
N ASN A 197 -25.00 -24.88 8.44
CA ASN A 197 -24.81 -24.09 9.66
C ASN A 197 -24.27 -24.97 10.81
N LEU A 198 -23.47 -24.38 11.69
CA LEU A 198 -23.14 -24.96 12.99
C LEU A 198 -24.38 -25.01 13.89
N PRO A 199 -24.64 -26.15 14.56
CA PRO A 199 -25.73 -26.29 15.51
C PRO A 199 -25.34 -25.65 16.86
N LEU A 200 -25.21 -24.33 16.91
CA LEU A 200 -24.68 -23.64 18.10
C LEU A 200 -25.46 -24.00 19.39
N GLU A 201 -26.78 -24.21 19.30
CA GLU A 201 -27.62 -24.63 20.43
C GLU A 201 -27.35 -26.06 20.92
N GLU A 202 -26.86 -26.93 20.05
CA GLU A 202 -26.54 -28.32 20.41
C GLU A 202 -25.15 -28.43 21.04
N ILE A 203 -24.27 -27.44 20.83
CA ILE A 203 -22.92 -27.41 21.39
C ILE A 203 -23.01 -26.97 22.85
N SER A 204 -22.88 -27.94 23.76
CA SER A 204 -23.00 -27.75 25.21
C SER A 204 -21.68 -27.95 25.96
N GLU A 205 -20.63 -28.42 25.27
CA GLU A 205 -19.39 -28.84 25.91
C GLU A 205 -18.17 -28.43 25.06
N ILE A 206 -17.06 -28.11 25.74
CA ILE A 206 -15.76 -27.89 25.12
C ILE A 206 -14.71 -28.77 25.78
N LYS A 207 -13.98 -29.53 24.97
CA LYS A 207 -12.86 -30.36 25.42
C LYS A 207 -11.55 -29.68 25.09
N MET A 208 -10.70 -29.55 26.10
CA MET A 208 -9.37 -28.96 26.00
C MET A 208 -8.31 -30.02 26.25
N GLN A 209 -7.39 -30.17 25.30
CA GLN A 209 -6.27 -31.11 25.38
C GLN A 209 -4.95 -30.40 25.03
N GLY A 210 -3.90 -30.57 25.84
CA GLY A 210 -2.58 -30.03 25.53
C GLY A 210 -1.68 -29.78 26.75
N GLN A 211 -0.42 -29.44 26.49
CA GLN A 211 0.59 -29.17 27.52
C GLN A 211 0.47 -27.72 28.04
N MET A 212 -0.58 -27.49 28.82
CA MET A 212 -0.88 -26.20 29.42
C MET A 212 -1.60 -26.39 30.76
N LEU A 213 -1.54 -25.37 31.60
CA LEU A 213 -2.37 -25.23 32.81
C LEU A 213 -3.45 -24.19 32.57
N LEU A 214 -4.73 -24.59 32.60
CA LEU A 214 -5.83 -23.63 32.55
C LEU A 214 -5.86 -22.77 33.82
N LEU A 215 -5.97 -21.46 33.65
CA LEU A 215 -6.03 -20.47 34.74
C LEU A 215 -7.47 -20.18 35.21
N GLY A 216 -8.45 -20.81 34.55
CA GLY A 216 -9.88 -20.75 34.86
C GLY A 216 -10.65 -21.57 33.84
N ASP A 217 -11.95 -21.75 34.09
CA ASP A 217 -12.84 -22.44 33.18
C ASP A 217 -13.11 -21.59 31.92
N PRO A 218 -13.38 -22.21 30.75
CA PRO A 218 -13.76 -21.49 29.54
C PRO A 218 -15.01 -20.62 29.76
N LEU A 219 -14.94 -19.35 29.38
CA LEU A 219 -16.04 -18.40 29.56
C LEU A 219 -16.65 -18.01 28.22
N VAL A 220 -17.96 -18.20 28.08
CA VAL A 220 -18.73 -17.67 26.93
C VAL A 220 -19.09 -16.21 27.19
N LYS A 221 -18.77 -15.33 26.24
CA LYS A 221 -19.18 -13.92 26.24
C LYS A 221 -19.80 -13.53 24.90
N GLN A 222 -20.68 -12.53 24.93
CA GLN A 222 -21.01 -11.78 23.72
C GLN A 222 -19.80 -10.96 23.29
N ASN A 223 -19.58 -10.90 21.99
CA ASN A 223 -18.45 -10.17 21.44
C ASN A 223 -18.91 -8.77 21.02
N ASP A 224 -18.58 -7.76 21.84
CA ASP A 224 -18.94 -6.34 21.58
C ASP A 224 -18.10 -5.72 20.45
N ASP A 225 -16.92 -6.30 20.16
CA ASP A 225 -16.11 -5.94 19.01
C ASP A 225 -16.66 -6.68 17.78
N GLU A 226 -17.44 -6.00 16.93
CA GLU A 226 -17.98 -6.58 15.70
C GLU A 226 -16.83 -7.09 14.81
N ILE A 227 -16.52 -8.39 14.90
CA ILE A 227 -15.55 -8.99 13.98
C ILE A 227 -16.27 -9.02 12.66
N LYS A 228 -15.81 -8.27 11.66
CA LYS A 228 -16.26 -8.55 10.29
C LYS A 228 -15.79 -9.96 9.94
N PHE A 229 -16.57 -10.99 10.31
CA PHE A 229 -16.59 -12.24 9.61
C PHE A 229 -16.84 -11.78 8.20
N ILE A 230 -15.83 -11.93 7.36
CA ILE A 230 -16.02 -11.73 5.93
C ILE A 230 -17.02 -12.82 5.59
N GLN A 231 -18.33 -12.52 5.69
CA GLN A 231 -19.30 -13.09 4.79
C GLN A 231 -18.64 -12.80 3.45
N GLN A 232 -18.12 -13.85 2.81
CA GLN A 232 -17.92 -13.76 1.39
C GLN A 232 -19.30 -13.44 0.87
N GLU A 233 -19.56 -12.15 0.64
CA GLU A 233 -20.62 -11.80 -0.27
C GLU A 233 -20.37 -12.66 -1.52
N PRO A 234 -21.43 -13.17 -2.16
CA PRO A 234 -21.34 -13.87 -3.44
C PRO A 234 -20.65 -13.06 -4.57
N SER A 235 -20.15 -11.86 -4.29
CA SER A 235 -19.68 -10.84 -5.21
C SER A 235 -18.19 -10.44 -5.04
N GLN A 236 -17.40 -11.03 -4.13
CA GLN A 236 -15.94 -10.82 -4.15
C GLN A 236 -15.32 -11.62 -5.30
N LYS A 237 -15.52 -11.14 -6.53
CA LYS A 237 -14.89 -11.67 -7.74
C LYS A 237 -13.38 -11.72 -7.48
N ARG A 238 -12.79 -12.92 -7.48
CA ARG A 238 -11.33 -13.12 -7.52
C ARG A 238 -10.80 -12.48 -8.81
N PHE A 239 -9.54 -12.04 -8.80
CA PHE A 239 -8.89 -11.56 -10.02
C PHE A 239 -9.08 -12.60 -11.13
N ASP A 240 -9.65 -12.14 -12.23
CA ASP A 240 -10.00 -12.95 -13.38
C ASP A 240 -8.83 -12.89 -14.36
N TRP A 241 -8.15 -14.02 -14.55
CA TRP A 241 -7.02 -14.16 -15.46
C TRP A 241 -7.49 -14.22 -16.94
N TRP A 242 -8.53 -13.47 -17.30
CA TRP A 242 -9.14 -13.45 -18.63
C TRP A 242 -8.14 -13.13 -19.74
N ALA A 243 -7.12 -12.35 -19.42
CA ALA A 243 -6.07 -11.95 -20.34
C ALA A 243 -5.02 -13.03 -20.56
N LEU A 244 -4.99 -14.09 -19.76
CA LEU A 244 -4.00 -15.16 -19.84
C LEU A 244 -4.05 -15.85 -21.22
N PRO A 245 -2.92 -16.03 -21.92
CA PRO A 245 -2.88 -16.76 -23.17
C PRO A 245 -3.43 -18.18 -23.04
N LYS A 246 -4.15 -18.66 -24.07
CA LYS A 246 -4.72 -20.01 -24.10
C LYS A 246 -3.62 -21.06 -23.87
N GLY A 247 -3.88 -22.02 -22.99
CA GLY A 247 -2.93 -23.10 -22.65
C GLY A 247 -1.88 -22.73 -21.60
N SER A 248 -1.87 -21.49 -21.10
CA SER A 248 -1.04 -21.10 -19.96
C SER A 248 -1.80 -21.31 -18.64
N GLU A 249 -1.07 -21.55 -17.55
CA GLU A 249 -1.62 -21.66 -16.20
C GLU A 249 -1.40 -20.37 -15.41
N PRO A 250 -2.36 -19.95 -14.54
CA PRO A 250 -2.16 -18.81 -13.65
C PRO A 250 -0.95 -19.01 -12.72
N LEU A 251 -0.21 -17.93 -12.47
CA LEU A 251 0.94 -17.94 -11.57
C LEU A 251 0.52 -17.77 -10.10
N ASP A 252 1.27 -18.33 -9.16
CA ASP A 252 1.15 -18.01 -7.74
C ASP A 252 1.89 -16.70 -7.44
N CYS A 253 1.24 -15.57 -7.74
CA CYS A 253 1.84 -14.25 -7.59
C CYS A 253 2.25 -13.93 -6.15
N ALA A 254 1.59 -14.52 -5.15
CA ALA A 254 1.95 -14.31 -3.75
C ALA A 254 3.35 -14.84 -3.45
N ARG A 255 3.73 -15.99 -4.01
CA ARG A 255 5.10 -16.54 -3.89
C ARG A 255 6.14 -15.67 -4.59
N LEU A 256 5.81 -15.12 -5.77
CA LEU A 256 6.72 -14.23 -6.50
C LEU A 256 6.98 -12.93 -5.73
N PHE A 257 5.94 -12.29 -5.19
CA PHE A 257 6.10 -11.09 -4.35
C PHE A 257 6.73 -11.38 -2.97
N ALA A 258 6.66 -12.61 -2.49
CA ALA A 258 7.34 -13.07 -1.28
C ALA A 258 8.81 -13.45 -1.52
N ASN A 259 9.32 -13.27 -2.74
CA ASN A 259 10.68 -13.61 -3.14
C ASN A 259 11.02 -15.11 -2.95
N ASP A 260 10.09 -16.00 -3.30
CA ASP A 260 10.33 -17.44 -3.33
C ASP A 260 11.27 -17.81 -4.49
N GLU A 261 12.57 -17.90 -4.19
CA GLU A 261 13.63 -18.11 -5.18
C GLU A 261 13.46 -19.41 -5.98
N GLU A 262 12.96 -20.48 -5.36
CA GLU A 262 12.73 -21.75 -6.05
C GLU A 262 11.62 -21.60 -7.09
N TYR A 263 10.50 -20.97 -6.70
CA TYR A 263 9.39 -20.74 -7.62
C TYR A 263 9.76 -19.77 -8.74
N ILE A 264 10.46 -18.68 -8.41
CA ILE A 264 10.97 -17.73 -9.40
C ILE A 264 11.87 -18.45 -10.41
N GLY A 265 12.82 -19.27 -9.95
CA GLY A 265 13.70 -20.05 -10.82
C GLY A 265 12.97 -21.04 -11.73
N GLN A 266 11.82 -21.56 -11.31
CA GLN A 266 10.94 -22.38 -12.17
C GLN A 266 10.21 -21.53 -13.21
N MET A 267 9.70 -20.36 -12.82
CA MET A 267 8.90 -19.49 -13.70
C MET A 267 9.77 -18.77 -14.75
N ILE A 268 11.02 -18.42 -14.43
CA ILE A 268 11.98 -17.89 -15.42
C ILE A 268 12.16 -18.84 -16.60
N LYS A 269 12.09 -20.16 -16.38
CA LYS A 269 12.22 -21.18 -17.44
C LYS A 269 10.92 -21.38 -18.23
N ARG A 270 9.80 -20.85 -17.76
CA ARG A 270 8.44 -21.04 -18.31
C ARG A 270 7.69 -19.71 -18.37
N ARG A 271 8.36 -18.65 -18.82
CA ARG A 271 7.75 -17.33 -18.93
C ARG A 271 6.52 -17.39 -19.82
N ILE A 272 5.47 -16.72 -19.38
CA ILE A 272 4.24 -16.58 -20.15
C ILE A 272 4.41 -15.35 -21.03
N SER A 273 4.54 -15.53 -22.34
CA SER A 273 4.66 -14.43 -23.29
C SER A 273 3.32 -14.15 -23.97
N ARG A 274 3.16 -12.91 -24.42
CA ARG A 274 2.08 -12.47 -25.31
C ARG A 274 2.66 -11.57 -26.38
N GLU A 275 2.85 -12.12 -27.57
CA GLU A 275 3.37 -11.37 -28.72
C GLU A 275 2.29 -10.56 -29.43
N GLU A 276 1.06 -11.09 -29.48
CA GLU A 276 -0.06 -10.49 -30.19
C GLU A 276 -1.31 -10.35 -29.31
N ASP A 277 -2.15 -9.36 -29.63
CA ASP A 277 -3.49 -9.25 -29.08
C ASP A 277 -4.41 -10.34 -29.67
N PRO A 278 -5.52 -10.71 -29.00
CA PRO A 278 -6.48 -11.66 -29.55
C PRO A 278 -7.01 -11.20 -30.91
N ALA A 279 -7.38 -12.16 -31.76
CA ALA A 279 -8.04 -11.85 -33.03
C ALA A 279 -9.38 -11.11 -32.81
N GLU A 280 -9.91 -10.46 -33.84
CA GLU A 280 -11.12 -9.61 -33.71
C GLU A 280 -12.33 -10.38 -33.17
N ASN A 281 -12.49 -11.64 -33.57
CA ASN A 281 -13.56 -12.54 -33.13
C ASN A 281 -13.34 -13.17 -31.74
N GLU A 282 -12.15 -13.03 -31.14
CA GLU A 282 -11.82 -13.64 -29.85
C GLU A 282 -12.03 -12.71 -28.66
N LEU A 283 -12.21 -11.41 -28.89
CA LEU A 283 -12.38 -10.42 -27.82
C LEU A 283 -13.61 -9.55 -28.06
N ASP A 284 -14.68 -9.82 -27.31
CA ASP A 284 -15.92 -9.04 -27.37
C ASP A 284 -15.68 -7.61 -26.85
N MET A 285 -15.93 -6.61 -27.69
CA MET A 285 -15.75 -5.19 -27.36
C MET A 285 -17.04 -4.48 -26.93
N SER A 286 -18.11 -5.22 -26.64
CA SER A 286 -19.31 -4.66 -26.02
C SER A 286 -19.00 -4.08 -24.64
N CYS A 287 -19.70 -3.01 -24.24
CA CYS A 287 -19.49 -2.43 -22.91
C CYS A 287 -19.81 -3.40 -21.78
N LYS A 288 -20.74 -4.35 -22.01
CA LYS A 288 -21.00 -5.44 -21.07
C LYS A 288 -19.76 -6.31 -20.90
N ALA A 289 -19.16 -6.75 -22.00
CA ALA A 289 -17.96 -7.59 -21.96
C ALA A 289 -16.77 -6.87 -21.33
N ILE A 290 -16.44 -5.66 -21.80
CA ILE A 290 -15.36 -4.83 -21.24
C ILE A 290 -15.52 -4.69 -19.72
N ARG A 291 -16.69 -4.25 -19.25
CA ARG A 291 -16.95 -4.07 -17.82
C ARG A 291 -16.99 -5.37 -17.03
N SER A 292 -17.25 -6.50 -17.66
CA SER A 292 -17.29 -7.81 -17.00
C SER A 292 -15.92 -8.48 -16.86
N ARG A 293 -14.99 -8.18 -17.77
CA ARG A 293 -13.63 -8.73 -17.75
C ARG A 293 -12.85 -8.27 -16.54
N ASN A 294 -12.90 -6.96 -16.26
CA ASN A 294 -12.24 -6.37 -15.11
C ASN A 294 -13.28 -5.91 -14.08
N ARG A 295 -12.96 -5.96 -12.79
CA ARG A 295 -13.82 -5.38 -11.74
C ARG A 295 -13.57 -3.87 -11.69
N PHE A 296 -14.19 -3.11 -12.58
CA PHE A 296 -14.12 -1.65 -12.49
C PHE A 296 -14.85 -1.17 -11.23
N TRP A 297 -14.29 -0.17 -10.57
CA TRP A 297 -14.97 0.47 -9.43
C TRP A 297 -16.24 1.17 -9.92
N HIS A 298 -17.43 0.76 -9.43
CA HIS A 298 -18.68 1.10 -10.10
C HIS A 298 -19.41 2.31 -9.53
N SER A 299 -19.16 2.74 -8.28
CA SER A 299 -19.90 3.88 -7.73
C SER A 299 -19.22 4.60 -6.55
N ALA A 300 -19.66 5.84 -6.31
CA ALA A 300 -19.40 6.59 -5.07
C ALA A 300 -20.05 5.91 -3.83
N LYS A 301 -21.00 4.98 -4.02
CA LYS A 301 -21.57 4.17 -2.92
C LYS A 301 -20.64 3.04 -2.46
N ASP A 302 -19.76 2.56 -3.34
CA ASP A 302 -18.69 1.62 -2.96
C ASP A 302 -17.62 2.34 -2.10
N GLU A 303 -17.44 3.66 -2.26
CA GLU A 303 -16.62 4.50 -1.36
C GLU A 303 -17.29 4.76 0.00
N GLU A 304 -18.62 4.85 0.06
CA GLU A 304 -19.35 4.93 1.33
C GLU A 304 -19.25 3.64 2.17
N GLN A 305 -18.95 2.51 1.54
CA GLN A 305 -18.68 1.23 2.20
C GLN A 305 -17.19 0.95 2.40
N GLY A 306 -16.33 1.75 1.78
CA GLY A 306 -14.89 1.75 1.96
C GLY A 306 -14.46 2.12 3.38
N GLY A 307 -13.25 1.72 3.75
CA GLY A 307 -12.62 2.08 5.02
C GLY A 307 -12.48 3.60 5.20
N LYS A 308 -12.17 4.04 6.42
CA LYS A 308 -12.03 5.47 6.77
C LYS A 308 -11.07 6.22 5.82
N ASP A 309 -10.00 5.58 5.38
CA ASP A 309 -8.99 6.16 4.48
C ASP A 309 -9.50 6.31 3.03
N GLU A 310 -10.35 5.40 2.56
CA GLU A 310 -10.95 5.44 1.22
C GLU A 310 -11.94 6.61 1.09
N LYS A 311 -12.65 6.96 2.17
CA LYS A 311 -13.54 8.13 2.24
C LYS A 311 -12.79 9.47 2.28
N GLU A 312 -11.61 9.51 2.88
CA GLU A 312 -10.78 10.72 2.96
C GLU A 312 -10.09 11.02 1.61
N HIS A 313 -9.75 9.98 0.84
CA HIS A 313 -9.09 10.12 -0.47
C HIS A 313 -10.05 10.18 -1.68
N ALA A 314 -11.32 9.81 -1.50
CA ALA A 314 -12.40 10.03 -2.47
C ALA A 314 -12.52 11.51 -2.91
N ASN A 315 -12.06 12.48 -2.11
CA ASN A 315 -12.15 13.91 -2.45
C ASN A 315 -10.95 14.46 -3.26
N TYR A 316 -10.10 13.63 -3.84
CA TYR A 316 -8.91 14.08 -4.60
C TYR A 316 -8.84 13.48 -6.02
N PRO A 317 -9.72 13.92 -6.95
CA PRO A 317 -9.77 13.36 -8.30
C PRO A 317 -8.49 13.66 -9.08
N MET A 318 -8.04 12.68 -9.87
CA MET A 318 -6.84 12.76 -10.71
C MET A 318 -7.19 12.65 -12.18
N ALA A 319 -6.27 13.04 -13.05
CA ALA A 319 -6.32 12.79 -14.47
C ALA A 319 -5.12 11.97 -14.94
N GLN A 320 -5.29 11.20 -16.01
CA GLN A 320 -4.19 10.52 -16.69
C GLN A 320 -4.29 10.76 -18.19
N ILE A 321 -3.15 11.09 -18.81
CA ILE A 321 -3.02 11.16 -20.27
C ILE A 321 -2.15 10.00 -20.70
N ARG A 322 -2.66 9.14 -21.57
CA ARG A 322 -1.88 8.04 -22.13
C ARG A 322 -1.80 8.14 -23.64
N THR A 323 -0.58 8.23 -24.14
CA THR A 323 -0.26 8.07 -25.57
C THR A 323 -0.09 6.58 -25.85
N VAL A 324 -0.88 6.03 -26.78
CA VAL A 324 -0.95 4.59 -27.03
C VAL A 324 -0.85 4.28 -28.52
N TYR A 325 -0.25 3.13 -28.84
CA TYR A 325 -0.07 2.70 -30.22
C TYR A 325 -0.29 1.21 -30.49
N LYS A 326 -0.28 0.34 -29.46
CA LYS A 326 -0.48 -1.12 -29.60
C LYS A 326 -0.78 -1.84 -28.27
N ASP A 327 -0.90 -3.17 -28.32
CA ASP A 327 -1.08 -4.08 -27.17
C ASP A 327 -2.31 -3.69 -26.33
N TYR A 328 -3.50 -3.71 -26.95
CA TYR A 328 -4.77 -3.31 -26.35
C TYR A 328 -5.06 -4.01 -25.02
N VAL A 329 -4.73 -5.30 -24.90
CA VAL A 329 -4.98 -6.00 -23.62
C VAL A 329 -4.18 -5.39 -22.47
N VAL A 330 -2.95 -4.92 -22.70
CA VAL A 330 -2.17 -4.19 -21.69
C VAL A 330 -2.84 -2.86 -21.40
N VAL A 331 -3.26 -2.11 -22.42
CA VAL A 331 -3.94 -0.82 -22.25
C VAL A 331 -5.21 -0.98 -21.40
N GLU A 332 -6.02 -2.01 -21.65
CA GLU A 332 -7.23 -2.30 -20.87
C GLU A 332 -6.90 -2.67 -19.41
N LEU A 333 -5.86 -3.48 -19.19
CA LEU A 333 -5.42 -3.86 -17.84
C LEU A 333 -4.85 -2.68 -17.04
N GLU A 334 -4.00 -1.83 -17.63
CA GLU A 334 -3.48 -0.62 -17.00
C GLU A 334 -4.61 0.36 -16.63
N PHE A 335 -5.56 0.54 -17.56
CA PHE A 335 -6.74 1.35 -17.33
C PHE A 335 -7.53 0.80 -16.15
N ALA A 336 -7.84 -0.51 -16.14
CA ALA A 336 -8.56 -1.15 -15.05
C ALA A 336 -7.84 -1.06 -13.70
N ALA A 337 -6.51 -1.25 -13.69
CA ALA A 337 -5.69 -1.23 -12.48
C ALA A 337 -5.67 0.13 -11.77
N THR A 338 -5.87 1.21 -12.53
CA THR A 338 -5.88 2.58 -12.00
C THR A 338 -7.25 3.25 -12.07
N PHE A 339 -8.28 2.55 -12.54
CA PHE A 339 -9.61 3.11 -12.75
C PHE A 339 -10.27 3.55 -11.44
N SER A 340 -10.80 4.77 -11.45
CA SER A 340 -11.78 5.25 -10.48
C SER A 340 -12.81 6.09 -11.23
N PRO A 341 -14.11 6.00 -10.87
CA PRO A 341 -15.15 6.85 -11.46
C PRO A 341 -14.95 8.35 -11.17
N LEU A 342 -14.13 8.70 -10.19
CA LEU A 342 -13.82 10.10 -9.84
C LEU A 342 -12.67 10.69 -10.66
N ASN A 343 -11.84 9.84 -11.27
CA ASN A 343 -10.71 10.26 -12.08
C ASN A 343 -11.12 10.53 -13.53
N TRP A 344 -10.26 11.20 -14.28
CA TRP A 344 -10.39 11.41 -15.72
C TRP A 344 -9.26 10.71 -16.49
N TYR A 345 -9.56 10.15 -17.64
CA TYR A 345 -8.57 9.46 -18.47
C TYR A 345 -8.66 10.00 -19.89
N CYS A 346 -7.53 10.39 -20.47
CA CYS A 346 -7.46 10.85 -21.85
C CYS A 346 -6.50 9.97 -22.64
N PHE A 347 -7.02 9.32 -23.69
CA PHE A 347 -6.21 8.52 -24.60
C PHE A 347 -5.97 9.27 -25.89
N VAL A 348 -4.72 9.27 -26.35
CA VAL A 348 -4.36 9.71 -27.70
C VAL A 348 -3.74 8.53 -28.43
N VAL A 349 -4.29 8.20 -29.60
CA VAL A 349 -3.88 7.03 -30.37
C VAL A 349 -3.00 7.46 -31.53
N ASP A 350 -1.89 6.75 -31.73
CA ASP A 350 -1.01 6.97 -32.88
C ASP A 350 -1.78 6.74 -34.20
N ALA A 351 -1.66 7.70 -35.12
CA ALA A 351 -2.23 7.62 -36.45
C ALA A 351 -1.70 6.39 -37.23
N ALA A 352 -0.49 5.92 -36.94
CA ALA A 352 0.09 4.72 -37.57
C ALA A 352 -0.40 3.38 -36.97
N SER A 353 -1.18 3.40 -35.88
CA SER A 353 -1.64 2.18 -35.23
C SER A 353 -2.55 1.30 -36.10
N PRO A 354 -2.53 -0.03 -35.91
CA PRO A 354 -3.45 -0.95 -36.59
C PRO A 354 -4.92 -0.56 -36.40
N ALA A 355 -5.73 -0.72 -37.45
CA ALA A 355 -7.14 -0.35 -37.43
C ALA A 355 -7.93 -1.06 -36.32
N LEU A 356 -7.63 -2.34 -36.05
CA LEU A 356 -8.26 -3.11 -34.97
C LEU A 356 -7.94 -2.51 -33.60
N PHE A 357 -6.68 -2.14 -33.35
CA PHE A 357 -6.28 -1.49 -32.10
C PHE A 357 -7.05 -0.18 -31.89
N LYS A 358 -7.09 0.69 -32.91
CA LYS A 358 -7.86 1.95 -32.88
C LYS A 358 -9.34 1.70 -32.56
N ARG A 359 -9.98 0.72 -33.20
CA ARG A 359 -11.38 0.36 -32.92
C ARG A 359 -11.58 -0.06 -31.46
N ARG A 360 -10.67 -0.85 -30.90
CA ARG A 360 -10.73 -1.35 -29.52
C ARG A 360 -10.59 -0.23 -28.49
N VAL A 361 -9.61 0.67 -28.64
CA VAL A 361 -9.46 1.83 -27.73
C VAL A 361 -10.69 2.74 -27.80
N ARG A 362 -11.22 3.01 -29.00
CA ARG A 362 -12.46 3.80 -29.14
C ARG A 362 -13.67 3.11 -28.50
N ALA A 363 -13.78 1.78 -28.59
CA ALA A 363 -14.83 1.03 -27.93
C ALA A 363 -14.71 1.09 -26.40
N LEU A 364 -13.49 0.93 -25.85
CA LEU A 364 -13.21 1.12 -24.43
C LEU A 364 -13.66 2.50 -23.96
N ALA A 365 -13.22 3.56 -24.62
CA ALA A 365 -13.56 4.94 -24.23
C ALA A 365 -15.07 5.21 -24.22
N LYS A 366 -15.82 4.68 -25.20
CA LYS A 366 -17.28 4.81 -25.24
C LYS A 366 -18.00 4.16 -24.05
N CYS A 367 -17.36 3.23 -23.36
CA CYS A 367 -17.96 2.51 -22.24
C CYS A 367 -17.78 3.22 -20.89
N PHE A 368 -17.07 4.35 -20.83
CA PHE A 368 -16.82 5.05 -19.56
C PHE A 368 -17.02 6.56 -19.74
N PRO A 369 -17.89 7.21 -18.95
CA PRO A 369 -18.20 8.63 -19.14
C PRO A 369 -17.03 9.55 -18.78
N ASN A 370 -16.07 9.06 -17.99
CA ASN A 370 -14.87 9.76 -17.55
C ASN A 370 -13.63 9.44 -18.42
N VAL A 371 -13.82 8.81 -19.58
CA VAL A 371 -12.77 8.57 -20.57
C VAL A 371 -12.96 9.48 -21.77
N ILE A 372 -11.89 10.18 -22.13
CA ILE A 372 -11.81 11.16 -23.21
C ILE A 372 -10.87 10.60 -24.27
N MET A 373 -11.22 10.85 -25.53
CA MET A 373 -10.33 10.61 -26.66
C MET A 373 -9.79 11.95 -27.16
N GLY A 374 -8.48 12.06 -27.26
CA GLY A 374 -7.83 13.04 -28.11
C GLY A 374 -7.93 12.63 -29.58
N ASP A 375 -7.54 13.55 -30.46
CA ASP A 375 -7.48 13.31 -31.89
C ASP A 375 -6.32 12.36 -32.23
N GLU A 376 -6.52 11.50 -33.23
CA GLU A 376 -5.44 10.65 -33.73
C GLU A 376 -4.32 11.50 -34.33
N ARG A 377 -3.08 11.23 -33.92
CA ARG A 377 -1.92 12.01 -34.34
C ARG A 377 -0.75 11.10 -34.66
N PRO A 378 0.05 11.40 -35.70
CA PRO A 378 1.28 10.66 -35.94
C PRO A 378 2.24 10.89 -34.77
N MET A 379 2.66 9.81 -34.12
CA MET A 379 3.62 9.85 -33.03
C MET A 379 4.80 8.93 -33.35
N LYS A 380 6.02 9.33 -32.96
CA LYS A 380 7.24 8.55 -33.24
C LYS A 380 8.08 8.35 -31.99
N SER A 381 8.94 7.33 -32.03
CA SER A 381 9.81 6.95 -30.90
C SER A 381 10.89 7.99 -30.56
N ASP A 382 11.09 8.99 -31.40
CA ASP A 382 12.00 10.12 -31.15
C ASP A 382 11.31 11.31 -30.44
N GLY A 383 10.01 11.18 -30.13
CA GLY A 383 9.20 12.17 -29.43
C GLY A 383 8.37 13.07 -30.34
N GLU A 384 8.43 12.90 -31.67
CA GLU A 384 7.59 13.66 -32.61
C GLU A 384 6.09 13.42 -32.33
N GLY A 385 5.30 14.51 -32.33
CA GLY A 385 3.84 14.46 -32.16
C GLY A 385 3.33 14.25 -30.73
N MET A 386 4.21 13.89 -29.79
CA MET A 386 3.85 13.58 -28.40
C MET A 386 3.37 14.81 -27.63
N MET A 387 3.95 15.99 -27.88
CA MET A 387 3.53 17.22 -27.19
C MET A 387 2.17 17.71 -27.68
N GLU A 388 1.92 17.64 -28.98
CA GLU A 388 0.63 17.97 -29.58
C GLU A 388 -0.49 17.07 -29.05
N ALA A 389 -0.20 15.77 -28.86
CA ALA A 389 -1.10 14.83 -28.21
C ALA A 389 -1.44 15.24 -26.76
N VAL A 390 -0.42 15.59 -25.97
CA VAL A 390 -0.62 16.02 -24.57
C VAL A 390 -1.41 17.33 -24.49
N LEU A 391 -1.12 18.30 -25.36
CA LEU A 391 -1.81 19.60 -25.39
C LEU A 391 -3.29 19.46 -25.75
N ASP A 392 -3.64 18.57 -26.67
CA ASP A 392 -5.04 18.25 -27.00
C ASP A 392 -5.78 17.66 -25.78
N CYS A 393 -5.13 16.75 -25.04
CA CYS A 393 -5.71 16.24 -23.80
C CYS A 393 -5.82 17.30 -22.70
N PHE A 394 -4.84 18.19 -22.53
CA PHE A 394 -4.98 19.34 -21.62
C PHE A 394 -6.19 20.18 -21.98
N GLU A 395 -6.45 20.36 -23.28
CA GLU A 395 -7.60 21.12 -23.75
C GLU A 395 -8.92 20.49 -23.33
N ARG A 396 -9.04 19.18 -23.54
CA ARG A 396 -10.27 18.44 -23.25
C ARG A 396 -10.47 18.20 -21.75
N LEU A 397 -9.39 18.09 -20.97
CA LEU A 397 -9.46 17.87 -19.52
C LEU A 397 -9.79 19.15 -18.74
N ASP A 398 -9.28 20.31 -19.14
CA ASP A 398 -9.53 21.56 -18.39
C ASP A 398 -10.86 22.21 -18.81
N THR A 399 -11.94 21.70 -18.23
CA THR A 399 -13.29 22.27 -18.35
C THR A 399 -13.94 22.41 -16.97
N PRO A 400 -14.92 23.32 -16.80
CA PRO A 400 -15.56 23.55 -15.50
C PRO A 400 -16.18 22.30 -14.87
N GLN A 401 -16.68 21.36 -15.68
CA GLN A 401 -17.36 20.15 -15.24
C GLN A 401 -16.38 19.05 -14.81
N ARG A 402 -15.15 19.05 -15.35
CA ARG A 402 -14.13 18.04 -15.07
C ARG A 402 -13.27 18.51 -13.92
N LYS A 403 -13.51 17.95 -12.74
CA LYS A 403 -12.73 18.23 -11.52
C LYS A 403 -11.61 17.21 -11.40
N TRP A 404 -10.38 17.70 -11.28
CA TRP A 404 -9.17 16.93 -11.03
C TRP A 404 -8.08 17.88 -10.49
N GLU A 405 -7.13 17.35 -9.73
CA GLU A 405 -6.10 18.14 -9.05
C GLU A 405 -4.70 17.95 -9.67
N TYR A 406 -4.40 16.73 -10.09
CA TYR A 406 -3.16 16.35 -10.77
C TYR A 406 -3.45 15.59 -12.06
N VAL A 407 -2.60 15.77 -13.07
CA VAL A 407 -2.57 14.95 -14.28
C VAL A 407 -1.22 14.26 -14.41
N THR A 408 -1.23 12.95 -14.68
CA THR A 408 -0.01 12.18 -14.99
C THR A 408 0.07 11.87 -16.48
N LEU A 409 1.25 12.09 -17.08
CA LEU A 409 1.54 11.72 -18.46
C LEU A 409 2.16 10.32 -18.51
N LEU A 410 1.64 9.47 -19.40
CA LEU A 410 2.05 8.07 -19.54
C LEU A 410 2.15 7.68 -21.03
N GLN A 411 2.96 6.67 -21.29
CA GLN A 411 3.12 6.01 -22.59
C GLN A 411 2.53 4.60 -22.57
N ASN A 412 2.60 3.90 -23.71
CA ASN A 412 1.93 2.63 -23.94
C ASN A 412 2.27 1.53 -22.90
N HIS A 413 3.52 1.45 -22.45
CA HIS A 413 4.04 0.37 -21.58
C HIS A 413 4.43 0.81 -20.17
N ASP A 414 3.98 1.98 -19.73
CA ASP A 414 4.11 2.34 -18.33
C ASP A 414 3.12 1.54 -17.50
N THR A 415 3.61 0.92 -16.43
CA THR A 415 2.82 0.03 -15.60
C THR A 415 2.63 0.58 -14.20
N ALA A 416 1.37 0.65 -13.76
CA ALA A 416 1.06 1.08 -12.41
C ALA A 416 1.63 0.11 -11.37
N ILE A 417 2.15 0.67 -10.27
CA ILE A 417 2.62 -0.09 -9.10
C ILE A 417 2.06 0.47 -7.78
N LYS A 418 1.10 1.40 -7.90
CA LYS A 418 0.30 1.98 -6.81
C LYS A 418 -1.16 2.02 -7.24
N THR A 419 -2.07 1.88 -6.29
CA THR A 419 -3.50 2.07 -6.57
C THR A 419 -3.84 3.55 -6.71
N HIS A 420 -4.99 3.88 -7.29
CA HIS A 420 -5.45 5.26 -7.40
C HIS A 420 -5.58 5.95 -6.02
N VAL A 421 -5.99 5.22 -4.98
CA VAL A 421 -6.06 5.71 -3.59
C VAL A 421 -4.66 6.09 -3.08
N GLN A 422 -3.67 5.23 -3.30
CA GLN A 422 -2.28 5.51 -2.89
C GLN A 422 -1.70 6.72 -3.63
N MET A 423 -1.95 6.83 -4.94
CA MET A 423 -1.53 8.00 -5.73
C MET A 423 -2.18 9.29 -5.22
N ALA A 424 -3.50 9.29 -5.01
CA ALA A 424 -4.23 10.43 -4.48
C ALA A 424 -3.68 10.88 -3.11
N GLN A 425 -3.45 9.92 -2.19
CA GLN A 425 -2.84 10.21 -0.90
C GLN A 425 -1.46 10.86 -1.05
N ILE A 426 -0.61 10.36 -1.94
CA ILE A 426 0.73 10.93 -2.13
C ILE A 426 0.65 12.34 -2.72
N PHE A 427 -0.22 12.59 -3.70
CA PHE A 427 -0.41 13.94 -4.25
C PHE A 427 -0.89 14.95 -3.20
N THR A 428 -1.75 14.55 -2.26
CA THR A 428 -2.12 15.45 -1.14
C THR A 428 -0.92 15.83 -0.28
N TRP A 429 0.07 14.94 -0.13
CA TRP A 429 1.31 15.24 0.60
C TRP A 429 2.29 16.10 -0.19
N MET A 430 2.16 16.15 -1.52
CA MET A 430 2.98 17.02 -2.38
C MET A 430 2.53 18.50 -2.34
N ASP A 431 1.34 18.78 -1.82
CA ASP A 431 0.86 20.14 -1.47
C ASP A 431 1.08 21.18 -2.61
N GLY A 432 0.67 20.80 -3.82
CA GLY A 432 0.69 21.65 -5.02
C GLY A 432 2.04 21.72 -5.74
N ALA A 433 3.04 20.91 -5.37
CA ALA A 433 4.27 20.76 -6.15
C ALA A 433 4.06 19.84 -7.37
N ASN A 434 4.54 20.22 -8.55
CA ASN A 434 4.58 19.30 -9.69
C ASN A 434 5.72 18.27 -9.48
N ASP A 435 5.57 17.07 -10.01
CA ASP A 435 6.59 16.02 -9.99
C ASP A 435 7.22 15.86 -11.37
N VAL A 436 8.42 16.42 -11.53
CA VAL A 436 9.13 16.49 -12.82
C VAL A 436 10.60 16.24 -12.55
N GLN A 437 11.19 15.28 -13.28
CA GLN A 437 12.63 15.17 -13.32
C GLN A 437 13.23 16.36 -14.09
N VAL A 438 14.22 17.04 -13.53
CA VAL A 438 14.90 18.16 -14.18
C VAL A 438 16.40 17.91 -14.17
N VAL A 439 17.02 18.01 -15.35
CA VAL A 439 18.46 18.01 -15.57
C VAL A 439 18.82 19.00 -16.69
N VAL A 440 20.09 19.37 -16.76
CA VAL A 440 20.64 20.09 -17.91
C VAL A 440 20.61 19.15 -19.13
N PRO A 441 20.15 19.60 -20.32
CA PRO A 441 20.19 18.78 -21.52
C PRO A 441 21.62 18.33 -21.83
N PRO A 442 21.85 17.04 -22.14
CA PRO A 442 23.18 16.57 -22.46
C PRO A 442 23.71 17.23 -23.76
N PRO A 443 25.05 17.40 -23.91
CA PRO A 443 25.64 17.89 -25.16
C PRO A 443 25.14 17.08 -26.36
N GLY A 444 24.88 17.72 -27.50
CA GLY A 444 24.29 17.04 -28.66
C GLY A 444 22.77 17.04 -28.70
N ARG A 445 22.08 17.17 -27.54
CA ARG A 445 20.62 17.04 -27.49
C ARG A 445 19.89 18.21 -28.13
N VAL A 446 20.40 19.42 -27.93
CA VAL A 446 19.77 20.67 -28.38
C VAL A 446 20.63 21.45 -29.37
N ASP A 447 21.69 20.85 -29.91
CA ASP A 447 22.69 21.52 -30.76
C ASP A 447 22.10 22.24 -31.96
N LYS A 448 21.07 21.66 -32.60
CA LYS A 448 20.35 22.25 -33.75
C LYS A 448 19.66 23.57 -33.41
N ILE A 449 19.42 23.84 -32.13
CA ILE A 449 18.64 24.98 -31.65
C ILE A 449 19.40 25.85 -30.63
N THR A 450 20.67 25.53 -30.35
CA THR A 450 21.53 26.23 -29.37
C THR A 450 21.74 27.71 -29.71
N GLY A 451 21.64 28.10 -30.98
CA GLY A 451 21.78 29.50 -31.43
C GLY A 451 20.46 30.26 -31.62
N MET A 452 19.31 29.65 -31.32
CA MET A 452 18.01 30.33 -31.44
C MET A 452 17.77 31.27 -30.26
N ASP A 453 17.06 32.38 -30.51
CA ASP A 453 16.71 33.32 -29.44
C ASP A 453 15.51 32.83 -28.61
N TRP A 454 15.75 32.34 -27.41
CA TRP A 454 14.72 31.85 -26.49
C TRP A 454 14.08 32.94 -25.61
N SER A 455 14.21 34.22 -26.00
CA SER A 455 13.52 35.33 -25.33
C SER A 455 12.00 35.19 -25.40
N PHE A 456 11.30 35.72 -24.39
CA PHE A 456 9.83 35.78 -24.39
C PHE A 456 9.29 36.52 -25.61
N GLU A 457 9.99 37.57 -26.05
CA GLU A 457 9.66 38.35 -27.25
C GLU A 457 9.75 37.49 -28.51
N ALA A 458 10.89 36.83 -28.75
CA ALA A 458 11.08 36.01 -29.95
C ALA A 458 10.17 34.79 -30.01
N LEU A 459 9.75 34.28 -28.85
CA LEU A 459 8.78 33.18 -28.74
C LEU A 459 7.32 33.67 -28.79
N ASN A 460 7.07 34.97 -28.63
CA ASN A 460 5.75 35.51 -28.32
C ASN A 460 5.03 34.66 -27.25
N LEU A 461 5.75 34.37 -26.15
CA LEU A 461 5.44 33.25 -25.26
C LEU A 461 4.14 33.44 -24.47
N PHE A 462 3.83 34.66 -24.04
CA PHE A 462 2.60 34.97 -23.31
C PHE A 462 1.52 35.47 -24.25
N LYS A 463 0.25 35.10 -23.98
CA LYS A 463 -0.91 35.66 -24.70
C LYS A 463 -1.11 37.13 -24.38
N ASN A 464 -0.81 37.54 -23.15
CA ASN A 464 -0.69 38.95 -22.82
C ASN A 464 0.64 39.48 -23.39
N VAL A 465 0.55 40.10 -24.56
CA VAL A 465 1.71 40.58 -25.35
C VAL A 465 2.61 41.55 -24.58
N THR A 466 2.08 42.28 -23.59
CA THR A 466 2.90 43.18 -22.76
C THR A 466 3.93 42.42 -21.93
N LEU A 467 3.66 41.18 -21.53
CA LEU A 467 4.61 40.35 -20.79
C LEU A 467 5.79 39.87 -21.65
N ASN A 468 5.67 39.95 -22.98
CA ASN A 468 6.74 39.57 -23.90
C ASN A 468 7.75 40.71 -24.12
N THR A 469 7.33 41.98 -23.96
CA THR A 469 8.12 43.18 -24.31
C THR A 469 8.37 44.14 -23.14
N ALA A 470 7.64 44.03 -22.03
CA ALA A 470 7.76 44.90 -20.85
C ALA A 470 9.07 44.72 -20.06
N VAL A 471 9.94 43.83 -20.52
CA VAL A 471 11.24 43.56 -19.91
C VAL A 471 12.29 44.15 -20.86
N PRO A 472 12.76 45.41 -20.66
CA PRO A 472 13.96 45.86 -21.35
C PRO A 472 15.02 44.77 -21.25
N ALA A 473 15.78 44.51 -22.32
CA ALA A 473 16.81 43.46 -22.32
C ALA A 473 17.83 43.56 -21.15
N ALA A 474 17.86 44.70 -20.43
CA ALA A 474 18.65 44.95 -19.23
C ALA A 474 17.90 44.80 -17.88
N ALA A 475 16.57 44.70 -17.86
CA ALA A 475 15.75 44.75 -16.65
C ALA A 475 15.17 43.37 -16.32
N SER A 476 15.95 42.51 -15.67
CA SER A 476 15.53 41.19 -15.21
C SER A 476 14.15 41.13 -14.52
N VAL A 477 13.33 40.09 -14.80
CA VAL A 477 12.12 39.77 -14.04
C VAL A 477 12.53 39.26 -12.66
N HIS A 478 12.43 40.10 -11.62
CA HIS A 478 12.85 39.74 -10.26
C HIS A 478 14.29 39.20 -10.16
N GLY A 479 15.20 39.67 -11.03
CA GLY A 479 16.58 39.18 -11.10
C GLY A 479 16.83 38.05 -12.10
N PHE A 480 15.79 37.53 -12.77
CA PHE A 480 15.92 36.53 -13.84
C PHE A 480 15.85 37.14 -15.25
N SER A 481 16.62 36.59 -16.18
CA SER A 481 16.57 36.97 -17.60
C SER A 481 15.24 36.50 -18.23
N PRO A 482 14.58 37.29 -19.11
CA PRO A 482 13.33 36.90 -19.80
C PRO A 482 13.57 35.91 -20.96
N HIS A 483 14.47 34.94 -20.76
CA HIS A 483 14.84 33.93 -21.75
C HIS A 483 14.68 32.54 -21.14
N LEU A 484 14.12 31.60 -21.90
CA LEU A 484 14.03 30.20 -21.46
C LEU A 484 15.41 29.54 -21.54
N LEU A 485 15.86 28.95 -20.43
CA LEU A 485 16.96 28.00 -20.45
C LEU A 485 16.38 26.59 -20.57
N LEU A 486 16.79 25.87 -21.61
CA LEU A 486 16.25 24.55 -21.89
C LEU A 486 16.67 23.56 -20.80
N SER A 487 15.71 22.78 -20.32
CA SER A 487 15.90 21.70 -19.36
C SER A 487 15.40 20.38 -19.96
N LYS A 488 16.00 19.27 -19.54
CA LYS A 488 15.60 17.91 -19.93
C LYS A 488 15.05 17.16 -18.73
N GLY A 489 14.08 16.28 -18.96
CA GLY A 489 13.50 15.39 -17.95
C GLY A 489 12.99 14.10 -18.57
N TYR A 490 12.04 13.45 -17.91
CA TYR A 490 11.25 12.38 -18.54
C TYR A 490 9.99 12.98 -19.17
N PHE A 491 9.40 12.24 -20.12
CA PHE A 491 8.05 12.54 -20.60
C PHE A 491 7.01 12.26 -19.51
N GLU A 492 7.23 11.22 -18.71
CA GLU A 492 6.32 10.80 -17.64
C GLU A 492 6.46 11.70 -16.42
N ILE A 493 5.57 12.67 -16.32
CA ILE A 493 5.53 13.68 -15.27
C ILE A 493 4.13 13.81 -14.66
N SER A 494 4.06 14.36 -13.45
CA SER A 494 2.78 14.70 -12.83
C SER A 494 2.67 16.21 -12.62
N LEU A 495 1.67 16.82 -13.23
CA LEU A 495 1.44 18.26 -13.20
C LEU A 495 0.16 18.59 -12.42
N THR A 496 0.20 19.64 -11.63
CA THR A 496 -1.01 20.21 -11.02
C THR A 496 -1.95 20.77 -12.08
N ARG A 497 -3.25 20.80 -11.78
CA ARG A 497 -4.22 21.49 -12.64
C ARG A 497 -3.89 22.96 -12.83
N ALA A 498 -3.33 23.61 -11.81
CA ALA A 498 -2.87 24.99 -11.92
C ALA A 498 -1.76 25.15 -12.97
N MET A 499 -0.81 24.22 -13.05
CA MET A 499 0.22 24.23 -14.10
C MET A 499 -0.38 24.05 -15.49
N VAL A 500 -1.29 23.10 -15.67
CA VAL A 500 -1.97 22.89 -16.96
C VAL A 500 -2.77 24.11 -17.40
N ARG A 501 -3.48 24.74 -16.45
CA ARG A 501 -4.21 26.00 -16.71
C ARG A 501 -3.27 27.13 -17.09
N PHE A 502 -2.13 27.27 -16.41
CA PHE A 502 -1.11 28.26 -16.78
C PHE A 502 -0.61 28.04 -18.21
N ILE A 503 -0.23 26.82 -18.55
CA ILE A 503 0.21 26.45 -19.91
C ILE A 503 -0.87 26.78 -20.95
N ARG A 504 -2.14 26.42 -20.70
CA ARG A 504 -3.23 26.61 -21.66
C ARG A 504 -3.71 28.04 -21.77
N LEU A 505 -3.84 28.73 -20.65
CA LEU A 505 -4.60 29.98 -20.57
C LEU A 505 -3.68 31.19 -20.70
N GLU A 506 -2.47 31.13 -20.17
CA GLU A 506 -1.53 32.27 -20.13
C GLU A 506 -0.51 32.24 -21.26
N LEU A 507 -0.11 31.05 -21.72
CA LEU A 507 0.94 30.90 -22.73
C LEU A 507 0.38 30.75 -24.16
N ASN A 508 1.12 31.30 -25.13
CA ASN A 508 1.01 31.00 -26.54
C ASN A 508 2.18 30.07 -26.92
N LEU A 509 1.86 28.79 -27.12
CA LEU A 509 2.88 27.76 -27.36
C LEU A 509 3.26 27.60 -28.84
N THR A 510 2.65 28.35 -29.75
CA THR A 510 2.79 28.13 -31.21
C THR A 510 4.25 28.12 -31.65
N GLU A 511 5.00 29.17 -31.32
CA GLU A 511 6.40 29.29 -31.72
C GLU A 511 7.31 28.37 -30.89
N LEU A 512 6.98 28.16 -29.61
CA LEU A 512 7.71 27.23 -28.75
C LEU A 512 7.65 25.80 -29.29
N VAL A 513 6.45 25.29 -29.60
CA VAL A 513 6.25 23.96 -30.20
C VAL A 513 6.95 23.86 -31.55
N ARG A 514 6.82 24.89 -32.40
CA ARG A 514 7.49 24.94 -33.71
C ARG A 514 9.00 24.75 -33.58
N ARG A 515 9.65 25.43 -32.63
CA ARG A 515 11.10 25.32 -32.40
C ARG A 515 11.48 24.01 -31.73
N MET A 516 10.69 23.52 -30.77
CA MET A 516 10.89 22.21 -30.14
C MET A 516 10.85 21.09 -31.18
N ASN A 517 10.05 21.24 -32.23
CA ASN A 517 9.98 20.30 -33.35
C ASN A 517 11.22 20.30 -34.27
N LEU A 518 12.22 21.16 -34.01
CA LEU A 518 13.52 21.12 -34.69
C LEU A 518 14.56 20.29 -33.93
N ILE A 519 14.30 19.95 -32.67
CA ILE A 519 15.09 19.00 -31.89
C ILE A 519 14.96 17.62 -32.54
N GLY A 520 16.04 16.84 -32.58
CA GLY A 520 15.98 15.46 -33.08
C GLY A 520 15.31 14.52 -32.09
N TYR A 521 16.12 13.63 -31.52
CA TYR A 521 15.68 12.59 -30.60
C TYR A 521 15.42 13.11 -29.18
N GLY A 522 14.30 12.68 -28.58
CA GLY A 522 13.89 12.99 -27.21
C GLY A 522 13.44 14.45 -27.05
N ARG A 523 12.70 14.97 -28.03
CA ARG A 523 12.16 16.35 -28.01
C ARG A 523 11.00 16.52 -27.03
N ASP A 524 10.27 15.45 -26.78
CA ASP A 524 9.17 15.32 -25.83
C ASP A 524 9.65 15.41 -24.36
N GLU A 525 10.95 15.21 -24.13
CA GLU A 525 11.61 15.31 -22.83
C GLU A 525 12.05 16.74 -22.45
N ILE A 526 11.76 17.76 -23.27
CA ILE A 526 12.33 19.12 -23.12
C ILE A 526 11.28 20.18 -22.76
N MET A 527 10.19 20.30 -23.54
CA MET A 527 9.30 21.47 -23.49
C MET A 527 8.63 21.66 -22.11
N LEU A 528 7.90 20.66 -21.62
CA LEU A 528 7.17 20.78 -20.35
C LEU A 528 8.12 20.88 -19.15
N VAL A 529 9.28 20.25 -19.25
CA VAL A 529 10.34 20.30 -18.22
C VAL A 529 10.93 21.70 -18.15
N THR A 530 11.19 22.33 -19.30
CA THR A 530 11.66 23.71 -19.42
C THR A 530 10.64 24.69 -18.84
N LEU A 531 9.36 24.56 -19.18
CA LEU A 531 8.29 25.41 -18.64
C LEU A 531 8.12 25.22 -17.12
N HIS A 532 8.31 24.00 -16.64
CA HIS A 532 8.22 23.67 -15.21
C HIS A 532 9.35 24.29 -14.38
N SER A 533 10.57 24.32 -14.92
CA SER A 533 11.77 24.70 -14.17
C SER A 533 12.18 26.17 -14.35
N ALA A 534 11.63 26.86 -15.36
CA ALA A 534 11.95 28.26 -15.65
C ALA A 534 11.43 29.21 -14.55
N ASP A 535 12.33 29.65 -13.69
CA ASP A 535 12.04 30.53 -12.54
C ASP A 535 11.29 31.81 -12.95
N GLN A 536 11.70 32.42 -14.06
CA GLN A 536 11.13 33.64 -14.65
C GLN A 536 9.66 33.51 -15.06
N LEU A 537 9.13 32.29 -15.23
CA LEU A 537 7.71 32.07 -15.51
C LEU A 537 6.85 32.07 -14.24
N ASN A 538 7.46 31.90 -13.06
CA ASN A 538 6.77 31.69 -11.80
C ASN A 538 5.66 30.62 -11.89
N ALA A 539 5.90 29.56 -12.68
CA ALA A 539 4.89 28.58 -13.04
C ALA A 539 4.26 27.91 -11.78
N PRO A 540 2.93 27.66 -11.76
CA PRO A 540 2.29 27.02 -10.62
C PRO A 540 2.87 25.64 -10.33
N GLY A 541 3.29 25.40 -9.08
CA GLY A 541 3.97 24.17 -8.67
C GLY A 541 5.34 23.93 -9.32
N GLY A 542 5.88 24.90 -10.06
CA GLY A 542 7.16 24.82 -10.77
C GLY A 542 8.36 24.70 -9.83
N PHE A 543 9.43 24.06 -10.28
CA PHE A 543 10.68 23.96 -9.52
C PHE A 543 11.71 24.95 -10.07
N THR A 544 12.86 25.06 -9.41
CA THR A 544 13.88 26.05 -9.80
C THR A 544 14.99 25.43 -10.64
N GLN A 545 15.42 26.16 -11.67
CA GLN A 545 16.57 25.81 -12.49
C GLN A 545 17.91 26.04 -11.78
N THR A 546 17.95 26.89 -10.75
CA THR A 546 19.19 27.19 -10.02
C THR A 546 19.81 25.94 -9.40
N CYS A 547 18.97 24.96 -9.04
CA CYS A 547 19.42 23.70 -8.46
C CYS A 547 20.26 22.81 -9.38
N PHE A 548 20.09 22.90 -10.71
CA PHE A 548 20.79 22.03 -11.66
C PHE A 548 21.78 22.78 -12.56
N ASN A 549 21.67 24.11 -12.66
CA ASN A 549 22.63 24.94 -13.38
C ASN A 549 23.96 25.15 -12.63
N GLN A 550 24.03 24.89 -11.32
CA GLN A 550 25.25 25.08 -10.52
C GLN A 550 26.27 23.93 -10.59
N LYS A 551 26.12 22.96 -11.51
CA LYS A 551 26.99 21.76 -11.65
C LYS A 551 27.13 20.90 -10.37
N LYS A 552 26.24 21.07 -9.39
CA LYS A 552 26.38 20.45 -8.06
C LYS A 552 25.33 19.39 -7.69
N ALA A 553 24.30 19.19 -8.51
CA ALA A 553 23.24 18.23 -8.20
C ALA A 553 23.01 17.24 -9.35
N GLY A 554 22.84 15.96 -9.01
CA GLY A 554 22.31 14.95 -9.92
C GLY A 554 20.84 15.21 -10.26
N PRO A 555 20.18 14.33 -11.04
CA PRO A 555 18.77 14.49 -11.41
C PRO A 555 17.86 14.67 -10.19
N THR A 556 16.82 15.51 -10.31
CA THR A 556 15.81 15.58 -9.25
C THR A 556 15.20 14.20 -8.97
N LYS A 557 15.10 13.88 -7.68
CA LYS A 557 14.25 12.79 -7.22
C LYS A 557 12.80 13.10 -7.60
N HIS A 558 12.10 12.10 -8.12
CA HIS A 558 10.72 12.20 -8.59
C HIS A 558 9.96 10.91 -8.23
N LEU A 559 8.64 10.90 -8.37
CA LEU A 559 7.76 9.79 -8.00
C LEU A 559 6.95 9.22 -9.17
N THR A 560 6.81 9.96 -10.26
CA THR A 560 5.86 9.65 -11.31
C THR A 560 6.15 8.27 -11.89
N ARG A 561 7.36 8.06 -12.39
CA ARG A 561 7.70 6.80 -13.04
C ARG A 561 9.19 6.48 -12.91
N GLU A 562 9.51 5.25 -12.51
CA GLU A 562 10.89 4.74 -12.44
C GLU A 562 11.27 3.97 -13.71
N THR A 563 12.55 3.99 -14.06
CA THR A 563 13.13 3.11 -15.09
C THR A 563 14.59 2.84 -14.80
N LEU A 564 14.96 1.57 -14.82
CA LEU A 564 16.35 1.15 -14.68
C LEU A 564 17.04 1.18 -16.06
N TRP A 565 18.12 1.94 -16.15
CA TRP A 565 18.92 2.13 -17.36
C TRP A 565 20.25 1.38 -17.26
N ALA A 566 20.73 0.78 -18.35
CA ALA A 566 22.09 0.29 -18.45
C ALA A 566 23.11 1.45 -18.22
N PRO A 567 24.28 1.21 -17.60
CA PRO A 567 24.86 -0.07 -17.21
C PRO A 567 24.48 -0.50 -15.78
N ASP A 568 23.31 -0.11 -15.26
CA ASP A 568 22.85 -0.57 -13.95
C ASP A 568 22.81 -2.12 -13.92
N THR A 569 23.83 -2.70 -13.28
CA THR A 569 24.00 -4.16 -13.14
C THR A 569 22.92 -4.77 -12.25
N SER A 570 22.07 -3.94 -11.64
CA SER A 570 20.96 -4.39 -10.82
C SER A 570 19.71 -4.80 -11.62
N CYS A 571 19.74 -4.83 -12.96
CA CYS A 571 18.65 -5.41 -13.76
C CYS A 571 18.61 -6.94 -13.58
N PRO A 572 17.75 -7.48 -12.71
CA PRO A 572 17.72 -8.90 -12.33
C PRO A 572 17.43 -9.82 -13.52
N SER A 573 16.59 -9.36 -14.44
CA SER A 573 16.31 -10.10 -15.67
C SER A 573 17.48 -10.14 -16.65
N ALA A 574 18.44 -9.23 -16.51
CA ALA A 574 19.54 -9.01 -17.47
C ALA A 574 19.09 -8.73 -18.92
N HIS A 575 17.80 -8.41 -19.13
CA HIS A 575 17.26 -8.09 -20.45
C HIS A 575 17.09 -6.59 -20.63
N PHE A 576 17.64 -6.06 -21.72
CA PHE A 576 17.58 -4.64 -22.03
C PHE A 576 17.04 -4.41 -23.44
N ARG A 577 16.25 -3.35 -23.61
CA ARG A 577 15.83 -2.84 -24.92
C ARG A 577 16.09 -1.35 -24.99
N HIS A 578 16.90 -0.92 -25.95
CA HIS A 578 17.37 0.46 -26.09
C HIS A 578 17.98 1.03 -24.80
N GLY A 579 18.69 0.17 -24.04
CA GLY A 579 19.30 0.54 -22.76
C GLY A 579 18.36 0.55 -21.55
N ILE A 580 17.07 0.22 -21.72
CA ILE A 580 16.10 0.13 -20.62
C ILE A 580 15.94 -1.34 -20.17
N CYS A 581 16.02 -1.59 -18.87
CA CYS A 581 15.78 -2.91 -18.27
C CYS A 581 14.31 -3.34 -18.47
N ILE A 582 14.11 -4.61 -18.86
CA ILE A 582 12.79 -5.21 -19.06
C ILE A 582 12.48 -6.10 -17.87
N PHE A 583 11.41 -5.80 -17.14
CA PHE A 583 11.07 -6.54 -15.91
C PHE A 583 10.37 -7.87 -16.22
N GLY A 584 10.67 -8.87 -15.40
CA GLY A 584 10.08 -10.22 -15.39
C GLY A 584 9.66 -10.67 -13.98
N VAL A 585 9.34 -11.95 -13.82
CA VAL A 585 8.86 -12.53 -12.54
C VAL A 585 9.85 -12.36 -11.38
N GLU A 586 11.14 -12.32 -11.66
CA GLU A 586 12.24 -12.12 -10.72
C GLU A 586 12.33 -10.69 -10.16
N ASP A 587 11.67 -9.73 -10.81
CA ASP A 587 11.68 -8.32 -10.41
C ASP A 587 10.58 -7.97 -9.41
N LEU A 588 9.55 -8.82 -9.29
CA LEU A 588 8.29 -8.46 -8.64
C LEU A 588 8.45 -8.11 -7.15
N ALA A 589 9.30 -8.83 -6.42
CA ALA A 589 9.60 -8.54 -5.02
C ALA A 589 10.25 -7.15 -4.84
N ARG A 590 11.16 -6.76 -5.73
CA ARG A 590 11.81 -5.45 -5.72
C ARG A 590 10.86 -4.34 -6.15
N LEU A 591 10.09 -4.58 -7.22
CA LEU A 591 9.11 -3.63 -7.75
C LEU A 591 8.11 -3.18 -6.67
N ALA A 592 7.71 -4.12 -5.81
CA ALA A 592 6.84 -3.86 -4.68
C ALA A 592 7.36 -2.80 -3.69
N ALA A 593 8.68 -2.59 -3.64
CA ALA A 593 9.35 -1.67 -2.73
C ALA A 593 9.68 -0.31 -3.37
N PHE A 594 9.32 -0.08 -4.63
CA PHE A 594 9.56 1.22 -5.27
C PHE A 594 8.57 2.29 -4.77
N PRO A 595 9.04 3.52 -4.48
CA PRO A 595 8.17 4.60 -4.03
C PRO A 595 7.31 5.18 -5.17
N HIS A 596 7.66 4.88 -6.43
CA HIS A 596 7.05 5.46 -7.61
C HIS A 596 5.59 5.00 -7.82
N PHE A 597 4.85 5.75 -8.64
CA PHE A 597 3.49 5.40 -9.06
C PHE A 597 3.50 4.39 -10.19
N PHE A 598 4.39 4.59 -11.15
CA PHE A 598 4.54 3.78 -12.36
C PHE A 598 5.96 3.26 -12.52
N PHE A 599 6.12 2.24 -13.36
CA PHE A 599 7.39 1.66 -13.72
C PHE A 599 7.48 1.42 -15.23
N ASN A 600 8.68 1.57 -15.80
CA ASN A 600 9.00 1.26 -17.18
C ASN A 600 10.30 0.43 -17.29
N ARG A 601 10.34 -0.70 -18.02
CA ARG A 601 9.28 -1.29 -18.84
C ARG A 601 8.96 -2.73 -18.47
N PHE A 602 7.67 -3.07 -18.56
CA PHE A 602 7.24 -4.41 -18.90
C PHE A 602 7.14 -4.56 -20.41
N TRP A 603 7.32 -5.78 -20.92
CA TRP A 603 7.09 -6.08 -22.32
C TRP A 603 6.33 -7.40 -22.42
N PRO A 604 5.07 -7.39 -22.90
CA PRO A 604 4.25 -8.60 -22.97
C PRO A 604 4.90 -9.78 -23.68
N ALA A 605 5.67 -9.52 -24.75
CA ALA A 605 6.38 -10.57 -25.48
C ALA A 605 7.51 -11.23 -24.66
N PHE A 606 8.02 -10.55 -23.64
CA PHE A 606 9.07 -11.06 -22.76
C PHE A 606 8.49 -11.82 -21.55
N ASP A 607 7.64 -11.17 -20.77
CA ASP A 607 7.04 -11.77 -19.56
C ASP A 607 5.70 -11.12 -19.23
N PHE A 608 4.65 -11.59 -19.89
CA PHE A 608 3.27 -11.20 -19.63
C PHE A 608 2.75 -11.76 -18.29
N GLY A 609 3.26 -12.89 -17.83
CA GLY A 609 2.91 -13.47 -16.53
C GLY A 609 3.29 -12.56 -15.36
N ALA A 610 4.49 -11.98 -15.40
CA ALA A 610 4.92 -10.99 -14.42
C ALA A 610 3.99 -9.75 -14.39
N LEU A 611 3.62 -9.25 -15.57
CA LEU A 611 2.69 -8.13 -15.70
C LEU A 611 1.31 -8.45 -15.12
N LEU A 612 0.76 -9.65 -15.39
CA LEU A 612 -0.50 -10.10 -14.80
C LEU A 612 -0.44 -10.20 -13.26
N CYS A 613 0.70 -10.61 -12.70
CA CYS A 613 0.89 -10.59 -11.25
C CYS A 613 0.87 -9.19 -10.63
N VAL A 614 1.43 -8.18 -11.32
CA VAL A 614 1.31 -6.79 -10.88
C VAL A 614 -0.14 -6.36 -10.83
N TYR A 615 -0.93 -6.68 -11.85
CA TYR A 615 -2.36 -6.37 -11.88
C TYR A 615 -3.17 -7.14 -10.84
N GLU A 616 -2.89 -8.43 -10.62
CA GLU A 616 -3.52 -9.20 -9.54
C GLU A 616 -3.26 -8.53 -8.18
N ARG A 617 -2.01 -8.10 -7.94
CA ARG A 617 -1.66 -7.39 -6.70
C ARG A 617 -2.45 -6.10 -6.55
N LEU A 618 -2.50 -5.25 -7.57
CA LEU A 618 -3.26 -4.00 -7.53
C LEU A 618 -4.77 -4.24 -7.37
N PHE A 619 -5.31 -5.25 -8.04
CA PHE A 619 -6.70 -5.67 -7.90
C PHE A 619 -7.01 -6.10 -6.47
N ASN A 620 -6.16 -6.94 -5.87
CA ASN A 620 -6.33 -7.43 -4.50
C ASN A 620 -6.25 -6.28 -3.48
N MET A 621 -5.31 -5.35 -3.68
CA MET A 621 -5.18 -4.14 -2.86
C MET A 621 -6.41 -3.23 -2.97
N THR A 622 -7.02 -3.14 -4.16
CA THR A 622 -8.15 -2.23 -4.42
C THR A 622 -9.50 -2.83 -4.00
N HIS A 623 -9.75 -4.12 -4.26
CA HIS A 623 -11.13 -4.64 -4.26
C HIS A 623 -11.46 -5.69 -3.21
N LEU A 624 -10.45 -6.34 -2.63
CA LEU A 624 -10.70 -7.44 -1.72
C LEU A 624 -10.63 -7.00 -0.26
N HIS A 625 -10.01 -5.86 0.06
CA HIS A 625 -9.68 -5.40 1.42
C HIS A 625 -9.11 -6.52 2.35
N THR A 626 -8.76 -7.68 1.78
CA THR A 626 -8.27 -8.88 2.46
C THR A 626 -6.82 -8.62 2.78
N GLY A 627 -6.59 -7.81 3.81
CA GLY A 627 -5.25 -7.43 4.20
C GLY A 627 -5.08 -6.00 4.69
N ALA A 628 -6.12 -5.17 4.83
CA ALA A 628 -5.96 -3.86 5.48
C ALA A 628 -5.40 -3.94 6.92
N LYS A 629 -5.18 -5.13 7.51
CA LYS A 629 -4.40 -5.33 8.75
C LYS A 629 -3.17 -6.26 8.62
N GLN A 630 -2.95 -6.92 7.49
CA GLN A 630 -1.76 -7.77 7.24
C GLN A 630 -0.82 -7.18 6.18
N LEU A 631 -1.36 -6.50 5.17
CA LEU A 631 -0.62 -5.65 4.25
C LEU A 631 -0.28 -4.28 4.87
N ASP A 632 -0.90 -3.89 5.99
CA ASP A 632 -0.37 -2.80 6.84
C ASP A 632 1.02 -3.12 7.43
N LYS A 633 1.45 -4.39 7.41
CA LYS A 633 2.86 -4.77 7.67
C LYS A 633 3.74 -4.73 6.41
N MET A 634 3.16 -4.67 5.22
CA MET A 634 3.81 -4.10 4.04
C MET A 634 3.49 -2.60 4.03
N ALA A 635 4.03 -1.90 5.04
CA ALA A 635 3.87 -0.46 5.27
C ALA A 635 3.82 0.32 3.95
N PRO A 636 3.08 1.45 3.88
CA PRO A 636 3.14 2.31 2.70
C PRO A 636 4.60 2.55 2.40
N VAL A 637 5.06 2.02 1.27
CA VAL A 637 6.46 2.14 0.82
C VAL A 637 6.87 3.62 0.86
N VAL A 638 5.88 4.49 0.67
CA VAL A 638 5.98 5.93 0.70
C VAL A 638 5.41 6.48 2.01
N LYS A 639 6.28 6.99 2.88
CA LYS A 639 5.86 7.75 4.08
C LYS A 639 5.65 9.22 3.71
N LYS A 640 4.71 9.90 4.37
CA LYS A 640 4.51 11.35 4.24
C LYS A 640 5.82 12.15 4.42
N SER A 641 6.63 11.79 5.41
CA SER A 641 7.92 12.43 5.67
C SER A 641 8.88 12.33 4.48
N PHE A 642 8.88 11.22 3.76
CA PHE A 642 9.70 11.04 2.56
C PHE A 642 9.22 11.96 1.43
N VAL A 643 7.92 12.05 1.19
CA VAL A 643 7.34 12.94 0.16
C VAL A 643 7.63 14.41 0.48
N GLN A 644 7.46 14.80 1.74
CA GLN A 644 7.74 16.18 2.19
C GLN A 644 9.22 16.56 2.12
N GLN A 645 10.12 15.58 2.03
CA GLN A 645 11.56 15.80 1.85
C GLN A 645 11.97 15.90 0.37
N LEU A 646 11.06 15.65 -0.58
CA LEU A 646 11.39 15.81 -2.00
C LEU A 646 11.74 17.27 -2.32
N PRO A 647 12.76 17.53 -3.17
CA PRO A 647 13.26 18.89 -3.41
C PRO A 647 12.19 19.87 -3.92
N ASN A 648 11.35 19.44 -4.85
CA ASN A 648 10.22 20.20 -5.39
C ASN A 648 9.19 20.56 -4.30
N VAL A 649 8.86 19.63 -3.40
CA VAL A 649 7.90 19.87 -2.30
C VAL A 649 8.49 20.85 -1.27
N ARG A 650 9.76 20.65 -0.89
CA ARG A 650 10.49 21.57 0.00
C ARG A 650 10.55 22.98 -0.57
N PHE A 651 10.77 23.10 -1.89
CA PHE A 651 10.83 24.40 -2.56
C PHE A 651 9.50 25.13 -2.56
N GLN A 652 8.37 24.44 -2.79
CA GLN A 652 7.06 25.08 -2.66
C GLN A 652 6.79 25.56 -1.23
N SER A 653 7.17 24.78 -0.22
CA SER A 653 7.07 25.19 1.18
C SER A 653 7.95 26.41 1.48
N PHE A 654 9.19 26.42 0.99
CA PHE A 654 10.12 27.54 1.09
C PHE A 654 9.57 28.81 0.43
N LYS A 655 9.09 28.71 -0.82
CA LYS A 655 8.47 29.79 -1.57
C LYS A 655 7.30 30.41 -0.81
N ARG A 656 6.37 29.58 -0.32
CA ARG A 656 5.23 30.06 0.50
C ARG A 656 5.68 30.80 1.75
N LYS A 657 6.68 30.27 2.47
CA LYS A 657 7.20 30.91 3.69
C LYS A 657 7.79 32.30 3.43
N ILE A 658 8.54 32.48 2.34
CA ILE A 658 9.11 33.78 1.98
C ILE A 658 8.01 34.75 1.57
N LEU A 659 7.14 34.36 0.64
CA LEU A 659 6.08 35.22 0.13
C LEU A 659 5.08 35.65 1.23
N ASN A 660 4.81 34.77 2.20
CA ASN A 660 3.94 35.10 3.34
C ASN A 660 4.55 36.14 4.29
N LYS A 661 5.88 36.21 4.39
CA LYS A 661 6.60 37.20 5.22
C LYS A 661 6.66 38.58 4.58
N ARG A 662 6.37 38.74 3.29
CA ARG A 662 6.34 40.06 2.64
C ARG A 662 5.17 40.89 3.15
N SER A 663 5.41 42.19 3.34
CA SER A 663 4.38 43.13 3.84
C SER A 663 3.20 43.25 2.86
N GLU A 664 2.03 43.69 3.34
CA GLU A 664 0.85 43.88 2.48
C GLU A 664 1.09 44.90 1.35
N LYS A 665 1.90 45.94 1.59
CA LYS A 665 2.33 46.90 0.55
C LYS A 665 3.20 46.24 -0.53
N GLN A 666 4.09 45.32 -0.14
CA GLN A 666 4.91 44.55 -1.07
C GLN A 666 4.04 43.60 -1.91
N LYS A 667 3.06 42.91 -1.31
CA LYS A 667 2.11 42.01 -2.01
C LYS A 667 1.31 42.66 -3.14
N MET A 668 1.05 43.98 -3.08
CA MET A 668 0.31 44.70 -4.12
C MET A 668 1.17 45.10 -5.34
N VAL A 669 2.50 45.13 -5.22
CA VAL A 669 3.42 45.51 -6.30
C VAL A 669 4.01 44.24 -6.94
N GLY A 670 3.19 43.46 -7.63
CA GLY A 670 3.66 42.37 -8.53
C GLY A 670 4.36 41.16 -7.85
N ASP A 671 4.09 40.90 -6.58
CA ASP A 671 5.05 40.25 -5.67
C ASP A 671 4.68 38.82 -5.26
N LYS A 672 4.26 37.99 -6.23
CA LYS A 672 3.95 36.55 -6.03
C LYS A 672 5.10 35.63 -6.47
N MET A 673 6.26 36.18 -6.77
CA MET A 673 7.43 35.47 -7.31
C MET A 673 8.65 35.68 -6.39
N LEU A 674 9.50 34.66 -6.28
CA LEU A 674 10.80 34.80 -5.60
C LEU A 674 11.77 35.57 -6.49
N THR A 675 12.62 36.39 -5.87
CA THR A 675 13.76 37.00 -6.54
C THR A 675 14.88 35.99 -6.76
N PHE A 676 15.78 36.28 -7.71
CA PHE A 676 16.95 35.44 -7.98
C PHE A 676 17.74 35.11 -6.70
N ASN A 677 18.00 36.10 -5.85
CA ASN A 677 18.75 35.91 -4.61
C ASN A 677 18.01 35.03 -3.59
N GLU A 678 16.68 35.17 -3.48
CA GLU A 678 15.88 34.30 -2.60
C GLU A 678 15.88 32.86 -3.13
N THR A 679 15.71 32.66 -4.43
CA THR A 679 15.78 31.33 -5.05
C THR A 679 17.16 30.69 -4.87
N MET A 680 18.24 31.46 -5.01
CA MET A 680 19.61 31.00 -4.78
C MET A 680 19.90 30.60 -3.33
N SER A 681 19.13 31.13 -2.37
CA SER A 681 19.26 30.74 -0.96
C SER A 681 18.60 29.40 -0.62
N PHE A 682 17.82 28.83 -1.54
CA PHE A 682 17.23 27.50 -1.36
C PHE A 682 18.30 26.40 -1.45
N LYS A 683 18.32 25.51 -0.46
CA LYS A 683 19.20 24.33 -0.46
C LYS A 683 18.53 23.18 -1.22
N CYS A 684 19.07 22.88 -2.38
CA CYS A 684 18.55 21.86 -3.30
C CYS A 684 18.68 20.44 -2.75
N ASP A 685 19.82 20.13 -2.13
CA ASP A 685 20.05 18.86 -1.46
C ASP A 685 19.37 18.85 -0.08
N GLY A 686 18.96 17.67 0.36
CA GLY A 686 18.15 17.44 1.56
C GLY A 686 18.78 17.81 2.90
N GLU A 687 20.03 18.30 2.93
CA GLU A 687 20.88 18.39 4.12
C GLU A 687 20.99 19.80 4.74
#